data_AF-A0A7S2GQ94-F1
#
_entry.id   AF-A0A7S2GQ94-F1
#
_cell.length_a   1.000
_cell.length_b   1.000
_cell.length_c   1.000
_cell.angle_alpha   90.00
_cell.angle_beta   90.00
_cell.angle_gamma   90.00
#
_symmetry.space_group_name_H-M   'P 1'
#
loop_
_entity.id
_entity.type
_entity.pdbx_description
1 polymer ?
#
loop_
_entity_poly.entity_id
_entity_poly.type
_entity_poly.pdbx_seq_one_letter_code
_entity_poly.pdbx_strand_id
1 'polypeptide(L)'
;HFFSKITMNVSGMNEHSQTLPSQEDFLCTLAPIKGFNGITAPLVFLCPGEGAHSADADLVLLKSSPSWNAVEGALMDTVPDFTSLESFLKLGLGVHTAPTSPVVTTVVTILHLDSWRLWGVHPDVVLGHSIGEVSALYASGLLSISEAIETAYKLGVAAAKFEGKMVHVLLTEEQIKSFPRGELSVASVNHSVLNDKHGKVSVTLCGPASAVEEYLLEDMTATELRPQHPWHHPKYHDTLALLGLQFAAKNTTRGRSPGGVVAVSCATGEAIEGVSTAHWAAWLSQPLKFREALKCVRSHLQTRTDDKKGTEVCIIELGAHPVMTDAVATISTNAIHAATMRRGVSSVEFIKNQRNLLRAKGVFDGPDLANLVFAGTRPSCCSPEFSNVPFADQGIGSVQIPVLAKQLAAYFPGLGPQDFYRYASIEELRACWDAPALSAVARPVTADSPTSASLDVMGLSFKLPPNVQTTCDVWNALVRGDVAIGNPPDPSFKGLPAGYLNPPFDSKTAIAAARVAGVQGAEAKAMDPQHALALHLASKMWEDAGPQATTAAKTNLSRIGVYIGAWQPPAGAPRSAYRVLGNQLSALSSRVANAYAITGPAMTINTACSSSLVAMDAALRDARAGRIDFAIVGGVNLVATSPEAAEAFDDLNRAGMLSPTARCHTFSDAADGYVRSEGGCLFLLKSSAVKAVGGRQEALPCRARIVGSAVNQNGPRKPLTAVDPVSQEAVIRAACADAGVIPSALSVVEMHGTGTRLGDPVECSALAAAMTQQETTGSANTGSPCFLTAAKMHFGHLESAAGALGLLKAVLMLERRIVPAFAVCKPGMNPSVVQAMEMSCGKLALPPHGGAKLSDDALVGVSSFGFAGNNAHVVLEAAQALPGQATTISSAVAEAAVAAVESTNAIEKEEQAETTKTTQQHKQKVPKDVAAAPRTEPAASEAATIDFVWNVCVQVI
;
A
#
# COMPACT_ATOMS: atom_id res chain seq x y z
N HIS A 1 44.53 33.38 -33.49
CA HIS A 1 44.58 34.71 -34.15
C HIS A 1 44.10 34.46 -35.57
N PHE A 2 42.84 34.59 -35.96
CA PHE A 2 41.80 35.54 -35.58
C PHE A 2 40.56 34.99 -36.31
N PHE A 3 39.78 34.07 -35.71
CA PHE A 3 38.31 34.11 -35.61
C PHE A 3 37.82 32.65 -35.41
N SER A 4 37.28 32.14 -34.30
CA SER A 4 36.97 32.73 -32.99
C SER A 4 36.24 34.07 -33.09
N LYS A 5 35.04 34.06 -33.64
CA LYS A 5 33.95 34.94 -33.21
C LYS A 5 32.64 34.49 -33.86
N ILE A 6 31.65 34.30 -32.99
CA ILE A 6 30.21 34.39 -33.24
C ILE A 6 29.60 33.05 -33.71
N THR A 7 29.20 32.16 -32.78
CA THR A 7 27.80 31.92 -32.32
C THR A 7 26.82 31.62 -33.46
N MET A 8 25.96 30.60 -33.42
CA MET A 8 25.17 30.11 -32.29
C MET A 8 24.41 28.85 -32.76
N ASN A 9 24.47 27.74 -32.02
CA ASN A 9 23.29 27.03 -31.48
C ASN A 9 23.59 25.57 -31.11
N VAL A 10 23.30 25.28 -29.84
CA VAL A 10 22.78 24.02 -29.30
C VAL A 10 23.69 22.79 -29.41
N SER A 11 24.33 22.42 -28.29
CA SER A 11 24.40 21.07 -27.71
C SER A 11 25.71 20.85 -26.93
N GLY A 12 25.61 20.32 -25.71
CA GLY A 12 26.74 19.75 -24.96
C GLY A 12 27.11 20.47 -23.66
N MET A 13 26.32 20.27 -22.60
CA MET A 13 26.85 20.28 -21.23
C MET A 13 26.53 18.95 -20.58
N ASN A 14 27.61 18.29 -20.15
CA ASN A 14 27.65 17.03 -19.44
C ASN A 14 26.89 17.12 -18.11
N GLU A 15 25.92 16.23 -17.93
CA GLU A 15 25.24 15.99 -16.66
C GLU A 15 26.14 15.14 -15.76
N HIS A 16 26.67 15.76 -14.71
CA HIS A 16 27.01 15.03 -13.49
C HIS A 16 25.69 14.62 -12.82
N SER A 17 25.34 13.34 -12.86
CA SER A 17 24.17 12.80 -12.17
C SER A 17 24.39 12.82 -10.65
N GLN A 18 24.11 13.96 -10.02
CA GLN A 18 23.78 13.99 -8.59
C GLN A 18 22.40 13.34 -8.44
N THR A 19 22.35 12.18 -7.78
CA THR A 19 21.11 11.59 -7.30
C THR A 19 20.41 12.59 -6.39
N LEU A 20 19.21 13.03 -6.79
CA LEU A 20 18.34 13.88 -5.97
C LEU A 20 18.04 13.15 -4.65
N PRO A 21 18.23 13.78 -3.48
CA PRO A 21 17.95 13.13 -2.21
C PRO A 21 16.44 12.84 -2.12
N SER A 22 16.08 11.66 -1.63
CA SER A 22 14.69 11.21 -1.55
C SER A 22 13.88 12.17 -0.67
N GLN A 23 12.56 12.16 -0.85
CA GLN A 23 11.62 12.90 -0.01
C GLN A 23 11.76 12.50 1.47
N GLU A 24 12.32 11.32 1.67
CA GLU A 24 12.63 10.71 2.94
C GLU A 24 13.91 11.27 3.61
N ASP A 25 15.00 11.47 2.87
CA ASP A 25 16.23 12.13 3.38
C ASP A 25 15.96 13.52 4.00
N PHE A 26 14.89 14.18 3.58
CA PHE A 26 14.51 15.50 4.05
C PHE A 26 14.01 15.53 5.49
N LEU A 27 13.17 14.58 5.87
CA LEU A 27 12.60 14.52 7.22
C LEU A 27 13.68 14.22 8.26
N CYS A 28 14.70 13.44 7.90
CA CYS A 28 15.90 13.24 8.72
C CYS A 28 16.75 14.51 8.89
N THR A 29 16.75 15.43 7.91
CA THR A 29 17.50 16.69 8.02
C THR A 29 16.85 17.73 8.94
N LEU A 30 15.58 17.54 9.32
CA LEU A 30 14.76 18.38 10.21
C LEU A 30 14.88 17.98 11.70
N ALA A 31 15.86 17.16 12.10
CA ALA A 31 16.01 16.84 13.52
C ALA A 31 16.40 18.08 14.35
N PRO A 32 15.82 18.28 15.56
CA PRO A 32 16.11 19.44 16.41
C PRO A 32 17.58 19.48 16.81
N ILE A 33 18.27 20.52 16.37
CA ILE A 33 19.69 20.74 16.69
C ILE A 33 19.78 21.34 18.10
N LYS A 34 20.30 20.58 19.08
CA LYS A 34 20.68 21.13 20.39
C LYS A 34 22.06 21.77 20.30
N GLY A 35 22.14 23.08 20.56
CA GLY A 35 23.40 23.78 20.83
C GLY A 35 23.93 24.69 19.71
N PHE A 36 23.06 25.21 18.82
CA PHE A 36 23.51 26.18 17.83
C PHE A 36 23.63 27.59 18.43
N ASN A 37 24.84 28.12 18.47
CA ASN A 37 25.11 29.52 18.77
C ASN A 37 25.39 30.26 17.46
N GLY A 38 24.39 31.02 16.98
CA GLY A 38 24.62 32.20 16.12
C GLY A 38 24.13 32.10 14.68
N ILE A 39 22.93 32.65 14.42
CA ILE A 39 22.65 33.31 13.14
C ILE A 39 23.26 34.72 13.26
N THR A 40 24.09 35.12 12.31
CA THR A 40 24.78 36.43 12.34
C THR A 40 23.98 37.57 11.71
N ALA A 41 23.07 37.26 10.79
CA ALA A 41 22.19 38.21 10.11
C ALA A 41 20.79 38.26 10.77
N PRO A 42 20.17 39.45 10.94
CA PRO A 42 18.81 39.52 11.45
C PRO A 42 17.80 38.74 10.62
N LEU A 43 16.94 37.95 11.27
CA LEU A 43 15.98 37.05 10.62
C LEU A 43 14.52 37.51 10.81
N VAL A 44 13.79 37.61 9.69
CA VAL A 44 12.36 37.94 9.68
C VAL A 44 11.55 36.73 9.20
N PHE A 45 10.52 36.36 9.96
CA PHE A 45 9.47 35.48 9.46
C PHE A 45 8.28 36.29 8.96
N LEU A 46 7.89 36.03 7.71
CA LEU A 46 6.77 36.67 7.05
C LEU A 46 5.63 35.67 6.87
N CYS A 47 4.51 35.91 7.55
CA CYS A 47 3.33 35.05 7.52
C CYS A 47 2.33 35.61 6.49
N PRO A 48 1.99 34.88 5.42
CA PRO A 48 1.13 35.41 4.37
C PRO A 48 -0.35 35.41 4.76
N GLY A 49 -1.15 36.17 4.01
CA GLY A 49 -2.59 36.24 4.18
C GLY A 49 -3.36 35.12 3.47
N GLU A 50 -4.69 35.15 3.60
CA GLU A 50 -5.61 34.09 3.17
C GLU A 50 -5.47 33.69 1.69
N GLY A 51 -5.20 34.66 0.80
CA GLY A 51 -5.06 34.41 -0.64
C GLY A 51 -3.85 33.54 -1.02
N ALA A 52 -2.91 33.30 -0.09
CA ALA A 52 -1.67 32.60 -0.36
C ALA A 52 -1.77 31.08 -0.21
N HIS A 53 -2.74 30.55 0.55
CA HIS A 53 -2.91 29.10 0.66
C HIS A 53 -3.39 28.50 -0.67
N SER A 54 -3.21 27.20 -0.87
CA SER A 54 -3.44 26.54 -2.16
C SER A 54 -3.72 25.06 -1.95
N ALA A 55 -4.49 24.45 -2.86
CA ALA A 55 -4.65 23.01 -2.95
C ALA A 55 -3.31 22.26 -3.13
N ASP A 56 -2.28 22.95 -3.64
CA ASP A 56 -0.93 22.41 -3.85
C ASP A 56 -0.07 22.39 -2.56
N ALA A 57 -0.63 22.76 -1.40
CA ALA A 57 0.11 22.67 -0.14
C ALA A 57 0.38 21.20 0.20
N ASP A 58 1.63 20.90 0.55
CA ASP A 58 2.10 19.53 0.65
C ASP A 58 1.84 18.98 2.04
N LEU A 59 0.82 18.13 2.12
CA LEU A 59 0.40 17.48 3.36
C LEU A 59 1.52 16.66 3.99
N VAL A 60 2.50 16.16 3.21
CA VAL A 60 3.64 15.42 3.75
C VAL A 60 4.54 16.35 4.55
N LEU A 61 4.89 17.51 3.99
CA LEU A 61 5.66 18.54 4.69
C LEU A 61 4.92 19.03 5.95
N LEU A 62 3.61 19.28 5.84
CA LEU A 62 2.79 19.74 6.95
C LEU A 62 2.66 18.72 8.09
N LYS A 63 2.53 17.42 7.77
CA LYS A 63 2.47 16.33 8.75
C LYS A 63 3.74 16.16 9.58
N SER A 64 4.89 16.55 9.03
CA SER A 64 6.17 16.50 9.75
C SER A 64 6.29 17.49 10.90
N SER A 65 5.35 18.43 11.03
CA SER A 65 5.38 19.43 12.10
C SER A 65 5.10 18.79 13.46
N PRO A 66 5.96 19.02 14.48
CA PRO A 66 5.70 18.60 15.86
C PRO A 66 4.42 19.21 16.46
N SER A 67 3.92 20.32 15.93
CA SER A 67 2.65 20.92 16.36
C SER A 67 1.41 20.22 15.80
N TRP A 68 1.52 19.21 14.92
CA TRP A 68 0.38 18.55 14.26
C TRP A 68 -0.73 18.14 15.24
N ASN A 69 -0.39 17.37 16.26
CA ASN A 69 -1.36 16.89 17.25
C ASN A 69 -1.92 18.01 18.14
N ALA A 70 -1.11 19.02 18.45
CA ALA A 70 -1.54 20.17 19.25
C ALA A 70 -2.53 21.06 18.46
N VAL A 71 -2.30 21.22 17.16
CA VAL A 71 -3.22 21.88 16.24
C VAL A 71 -4.51 21.08 16.12
N GLU A 72 -4.44 19.76 15.96
CA GLU A 72 -5.62 18.90 15.89
C GLU A 72 -6.48 19.00 17.16
N GLY A 73 -5.86 18.94 18.34
CA GLY A 73 -6.56 19.13 19.61
C GLY A 73 -7.24 20.50 19.72
N ALA A 74 -6.54 21.57 19.34
CA ALA A 74 -7.11 22.92 19.35
C ALA A 74 -8.25 23.11 18.35
N LEU A 75 -8.21 22.44 17.18
CA LEU A 75 -9.31 22.43 16.22
C LEU A 75 -10.52 21.66 16.75
N MET A 76 -10.30 20.52 17.40
CA MET A 76 -11.37 19.73 18.04
C MET A 76 -12.16 20.56 19.07
N ASP A 77 -11.46 21.43 19.82
CA ASP A 77 -12.08 22.30 20.82
C ASP A 77 -12.79 23.52 20.24
N THR A 78 -12.45 23.92 19.01
CA THR A 78 -12.83 25.22 18.43
C THR A 78 -13.85 25.11 17.29
N VAL A 79 -13.65 24.15 16.38
CA VAL A 79 -14.40 24.05 15.12
C VAL A 79 -15.52 23.01 15.26
N PRO A 80 -16.80 23.40 15.08
CA PRO A 80 -17.91 22.46 15.12
C PRO A 80 -17.77 21.36 14.06
N ASP A 81 -18.22 20.15 14.39
CA ASP A 81 -18.20 18.98 13.50
C ASP A 81 -16.81 18.61 12.95
N PHE A 82 -15.75 19.03 13.65
CA PHE A 82 -14.37 18.65 13.34
C PHE A 82 -14.16 17.15 13.57
N THR A 83 -13.45 16.50 12.65
CA THR A 83 -13.17 15.05 12.69
C THR A 83 -11.69 14.73 12.82
N SER A 84 -10.87 15.32 11.94
CA SER A 84 -9.41 15.17 11.93
C SER A 84 -8.77 16.33 11.17
N LEU A 85 -7.54 16.66 11.53
CA LEU A 85 -6.77 17.73 10.90
C LEU A 85 -6.49 17.44 9.43
N GLU A 86 -6.18 16.18 9.09
CA GLU A 86 -5.93 15.77 7.71
C GLU A 86 -7.17 15.97 6.82
N SER A 87 -8.35 15.53 7.28
CA SER A 87 -9.59 15.72 6.52
C SER A 87 -9.96 17.20 6.41
N PHE A 88 -9.77 17.97 7.49
CA PHE A 88 -10.01 19.41 7.49
C PHE A 88 -9.13 20.14 6.47
N LEU A 89 -7.83 19.83 6.41
CA LEU A 89 -6.92 20.40 5.41
C LEU A 89 -7.26 19.94 4.00
N LYS A 90 -7.56 18.65 3.77
CA LYS A 90 -7.94 18.16 2.43
C LYS A 90 -9.17 18.86 1.85
N LEU A 91 -10.15 19.19 2.70
CA LEU A 91 -11.36 19.88 2.27
C LEU A 91 -11.18 21.40 2.16
N GLY A 92 -10.30 21.98 2.97
CA GLY A 92 -10.14 23.43 3.06
C GLY A 92 -9.00 24.03 2.22
N LEU A 93 -7.99 23.25 1.83
CA LEU A 93 -6.86 23.76 1.05
C LEU A 93 -7.30 24.20 -0.35
N GLY A 94 -7.04 25.48 -0.66
CA GLY A 94 -7.46 26.09 -1.94
C GLY A 94 -8.93 26.53 -1.97
N VAL A 95 -9.66 26.38 -0.87
CA VAL A 95 -11.03 26.87 -0.71
C VAL A 95 -11.00 28.15 0.11
N HIS A 96 -11.30 29.28 -0.53
CA HIS A 96 -11.17 30.63 0.05
C HIS A 96 -12.50 31.19 0.60
N THR A 97 -13.22 30.36 1.36
CA THR A 97 -14.50 30.73 1.98
C THR A 97 -14.42 30.70 3.50
N ALA A 98 -14.99 31.72 4.13
CA ALA A 98 -15.11 31.80 5.58
C ALA A 98 -16.26 30.89 6.09
N PRO A 99 -16.17 30.31 7.30
CA PRO A 99 -15.14 30.54 8.32
C PRO A 99 -13.88 29.66 8.20
N THR A 100 -13.87 28.69 7.28
CA THR A 100 -12.84 27.64 7.20
C THR A 100 -11.49 28.16 6.71
N SER A 101 -11.48 28.98 5.66
CA SER A 101 -10.26 29.42 4.98
C SER A 101 -9.25 30.17 5.88
N PRO A 102 -9.67 31.10 6.76
CA PRO A 102 -8.78 31.74 7.74
C PRO A 102 -8.09 30.76 8.68
N VAL A 103 -8.80 29.71 9.10
CA VAL A 103 -8.27 28.67 9.97
C VAL A 103 -7.24 27.83 9.22
N VAL A 104 -7.55 27.39 8.00
CA VAL A 104 -6.62 26.63 7.15
C VAL A 104 -5.32 27.42 6.92
N THR A 105 -5.43 28.71 6.60
CA THR A 105 -4.25 29.58 6.40
C THR A 105 -3.38 29.66 7.64
N THR A 106 -4.00 29.82 8.81
CA THR A 106 -3.30 29.88 10.10
C THR A 106 -2.61 28.56 10.41
N VAL A 107 -3.32 27.44 10.26
CA VAL A 107 -2.80 26.09 10.50
C VAL A 107 -1.60 25.80 9.61
N VAL A 108 -1.71 26.00 8.30
CA VAL A 108 -0.61 25.76 7.35
C VAL A 108 0.64 26.57 7.72
N THR A 109 0.45 27.84 8.08
CA THR A 109 1.56 28.73 8.47
C THR A 109 2.23 28.28 9.78
N ILE A 110 1.44 27.83 10.76
CA ILE A 110 1.93 27.26 12.03
C ILE A 110 2.77 26.00 11.78
N LEU A 111 2.31 25.09 10.92
CA LEU A 111 3.04 23.85 10.63
C LEU A 111 4.34 24.14 9.83
N HIS A 112 4.32 25.13 8.92
CA HIS A 112 5.52 25.58 8.21
C HIS A 112 6.56 26.23 9.13
N LEU A 113 6.12 26.99 10.13
CA LEU A 113 6.99 27.59 11.14
C LEU A 113 7.87 26.52 11.82
N ASP A 114 7.27 25.37 12.16
CA ASP A 114 7.97 24.28 12.82
C ASP A 114 9.08 23.69 11.96
N SER A 115 8.88 23.60 10.63
CA SER A 115 9.91 23.11 9.71
C SER A 115 11.20 23.92 9.82
N TRP A 116 11.09 25.24 9.98
CA TRP A 116 12.25 26.11 10.15
C TRP A 116 12.83 26.03 11.57
N ARG A 117 11.97 26.02 12.60
CA ARG A 117 12.41 25.91 14.02
C ARG A 117 13.18 24.63 14.29
N LEU A 118 12.80 23.54 13.63
CA LEU A 118 13.50 22.26 13.70
C LEU A 118 14.97 22.35 13.24
N TRP A 119 15.28 23.24 12.29
CA TRP A 119 16.66 23.55 11.89
C TRP A 119 17.35 24.58 12.78
N GLY A 120 16.78 24.90 13.94
CA GLY A 120 17.29 25.94 14.84
C GLY A 120 17.06 27.36 14.31
N VAL A 121 16.21 27.53 13.29
CA VAL A 121 15.92 28.84 12.69
C VAL A 121 14.84 29.53 13.50
N HIS A 122 15.23 30.59 14.21
CA HIS A 122 14.35 31.39 15.07
C HIS A 122 14.33 32.85 14.61
N PRO A 123 13.15 33.47 14.47
CA PRO A 123 13.04 34.84 13.98
C PRO A 123 13.44 35.85 15.07
N ASP A 124 14.04 36.95 14.64
CA ASP A 124 14.16 38.17 15.45
C ASP A 124 12.89 39.02 15.36
N VAL A 125 12.27 39.02 14.18
CA VAL A 125 11.07 39.80 13.87
C VAL A 125 10.05 38.91 13.17
N VAL A 126 8.78 39.04 13.53
CA VAL A 126 7.67 38.35 12.88
C VAL A 126 6.66 39.39 12.39
N LEU A 127 6.21 39.23 11.15
CA LEU A 127 5.19 40.08 10.54
C LEU A 127 4.21 39.20 9.78
N GLY A 128 2.92 39.46 9.95
CA GLY A 128 1.86 38.79 9.20
C GLY A 128 1.08 39.76 8.31
N HIS A 129 0.74 39.34 7.09
CA HIS A 129 -0.22 40.07 6.25
C HIS A 129 -1.62 39.54 6.52
N SER A 130 -2.54 40.43 6.86
CA SER A 130 -3.93 40.07 7.19
C SER A 130 -3.95 38.88 8.15
N ILE A 131 -4.67 37.80 7.85
CA ILE A 131 -4.85 36.66 8.78
C ILE A 131 -3.52 36.02 9.21
N GLY A 132 -2.44 36.21 8.44
CA GLY A 132 -1.09 35.84 8.82
C GLY A 132 -0.62 36.49 10.12
N GLU A 133 -1.22 37.60 10.57
CA GLU A 133 -0.91 38.24 11.86
C GLU A 133 -1.17 37.29 13.04
N VAL A 134 -2.21 36.44 12.95
CA VAL A 134 -2.47 35.40 13.96
C VAL A 134 -1.30 34.43 14.08
N SER A 135 -0.75 34.01 12.94
CA SER A 135 0.40 33.10 12.89
C SER A 135 1.69 33.77 13.35
N ALA A 136 1.89 35.05 13.04
CA ALA A 136 3.01 35.84 13.52
C ALA A 136 2.97 36.01 15.05
N LEU A 137 1.79 36.25 15.62
CA LEU A 137 1.60 36.33 17.07
C LEU A 137 1.89 34.98 17.76
N TYR A 138 1.50 33.86 17.15
CA TYR A 138 1.94 32.54 17.61
C TYR A 138 3.47 32.36 17.51
N ALA A 139 4.07 32.77 16.40
CA ALA A 139 5.51 32.66 16.18
C ALA A 139 6.35 33.45 17.20
N SER A 140 5.84 34.61 17.66
CA SER A 140 6.45 35.40 18.75
C SER A 140 6.15 34.86 20.15
N GLY A 141 5.24 33.91 20.30
CA GLY A 141 4.77 33.39 21.59
C GLY A 141 3.83 34.32 22.34
N LEU A 142 3.21 35.30 21.65
CA LEU A 142 2.14 36.14 22.20
C LEU A 142 0.78 35.41 22.19
N LEU A 143 0.61 34.42 21.33
CA LEU A 143 -0.53 33.49 21.34
C LEU A 143 -0.03 32.04 21.50
N SER A 144 -0.77 31.25 22.27
CA SER A 144 -0.68 29.79 22.21
C SER A 144 -1.34 29.23 20.94
N ILE A 145 -1.10 27.95 20.64
CA ILE A 145 -1.74 27.26 19.49
C ILE A 145 -3.27 27.34 19.58
N SER A 146 -3.83 27.06 20.76
CA SER A 146 -5.28 27.11 20.99
C SER A 146 -5.83 28.52 20.78
N GLU A 147 -5.16 29.55 21.32
CA GLU A 147 -5.61 30.94 21.15
C GLU A 147 -5.50 31.41 19.69
N ALA A 148 -4.47 30.97 18.95
CA ALA A 148 -4.31 31.29 17.54
C ALA A 148 -5.44 30.68 16.69
N ILE A 149 -5.75 29.40 16.89
CA ILE A 149 -6.83 28.69 16.16
C ILE A 149 -8.19 29.27 16.53
N GLU A 150 -8.45 29.53 17.82
CA GLU A 150 -9.68 30.17 18.29
C GLU A 150 -9.87 31.56 17.67
N THR A 151 -8.80 32.37 17.63
CA THR A 151 -8.82 33.70 17.03
C THR A 151 -9.10 33.64 15.54
N ALA A 152 -8.41 32.76 14.80
CA ALA A 152 -8.62 32.59 13.37
C ALA A 152 -10.05 32.15 13.04
N TYR A 153 -10.62 31.23 13.83
CA TYR A 153 -11.99 30.76 13.65
C TYR A 153 -13.01 31.87 13.94
N LYS A 154 -12.85 32.61 15.04
CA LYS A 154 -13.73 33.74 15.40
C LYS A 154 -13.73 34.85 14.35
N LEU A 155 -12.55 35.19 13.81
CA LEU A 155 -12.43 36.15 12.71
C LEU A 155 -13.10 35.61 11.44
N GLY A 156 -12.94 34.31 11.14
CA GLY A 156 -13.64 33.66 10.04
C GLY A 156 -15.17 33.69 10.19
N VAL A 157 -15.70 33.44 11.40
CA VAL A 157 -17.15 33.52 11.67
C VAL A 157 -17.68 34.94 11.44
N ALA A 158 -16.90 35.97 11.80
CA ALA A 158 -17.25 37.34 11.51
C ALA A 158 -17.23 37.62 10.00
N ALA A 159 -16.18 37.18 9.29
CA ALA A 159 -16.05 37.37 7.85
C ALA A 159 -17.19 36.70 7.05
N ALA A 160 -17.66 35.53 7.48
CA ALA A 160 -18.79 34.82 6.87
C ALA A 160 -20.13 35.59 6.95
N LYS A 161 -20.22 36.71 7.68
CA LYS A 161 -21.42 37.54 7.77
C LYS A 161 -21.57 38.56 6.64
N PHE A 162 -20.50 38.81 5.89
CA PHE A 162 -20.54 39.78 4.80
C PHE A 162 -20.08 39.13 3.50
N GLU A 163 -20.97 39.12 2.52
CA GLU A 163 -20.63 38.73 1.16
C GLU A 163 -19.97 39.91 0.44
N GLY A 164 -18.93 39.62 -0.34
CA GLY A 164 -18.19 40.62 -1.08
C GLY A 164 -16.94 40.04 -1.70
N LYS A 165 -16.16 40.89 -2.35
CA LYS A 165 -14.91 40.51 -3.01
C LYS A 165 -13.80 41.47 -2.65
N MET A 166 -12.58 41.08 -3.01
CA MET A 166 -11.41 41.92 -2.86
C MET A 166 -10.65 42.00 -4.18
N VAL A 167 -10.01 43.13 -4.44
CA VAL A 167 -9.26 43.37 -5.67
C VAL A 167 -7.95 44.07 -5.36
N HIS A 168 -6.87 43.62 -5.98
CA HIS A 168 -5.55 44.25 -5.93
C HIS A 168 -5.41 45.24 -7.08
N VAL A 169 -4.86 46.41 -6.77
CA VAL A 169 -4.71 47.55 -7.68
C VAL A 169 -3.41 48.31 -7.40
N LEU A 170 -2.95 49.10 -8.37
CA LEU A 170 -1.81 50.01 -8.20
C LEU A 170 -2.27 51.47 -8.25
N LEU A 171 -2.24 52.15 -7.10
CA LEU A 171 -2.75 53.51 -6.92
C LEU A 171 -1.69 54.49 -6.44
N THR A 172 -1.83 55.78 -6.75
CA THR A 172 -1.05 56.86 -6.12
C THR A 172 -1.63 57.25 -4.75
N GLU A 173 -0.84 57.93 -3.92
CA GLU A 173 -1.31 58.48 -2.63
C GLU A 173 -2.55 59.37 -2.76
N GLU A 174 -2.66 60.12 -3.87
CA GLU A 174 -3.81 60.97 -4.15
C GLU A 174 -5.05 60.14 -4.47
N GLN A 175 -4.90 59.08 -5.27
CA GLN A 175 -5.99 58.16 -5.59
C GLN A 175 -6.45 57.39 -4.35
N ILE A 176 -5.55 56.96 -3.47
CA ILE A 176 -5.92 56.27 -2.22
C ILE A 176 -6.83 57.15 -1.35
N LYS A 177 -6.56 58.46 -1.27
CA LYS A 177 -7.38 59.40 -0.50
C LYS A 177 -8.78 59.62 -1.08
N SER A 178 -9.02 59.23 -2.33
CA SER A 178 -10.34 59.32 -2.95
C SER A 178 -11.28 58.17 -2.56
N PHE A 179 -10.80 57.17 -1.81
CA PHE A 179 -11.61 56.08 -1.29
C PHE A 179 -12.16 56.41 0.12
N PRO A 180 -13.40 55.98 0.43
CA PRO A 180 -14.23 55.07 -0.35
C PRO A 180 -14.81 55.71 -1.62
N ARG A 181 -14.81 54.95 -2.72
CA ARG A 181 -15.40 55.34 -4.01
C ARG A 181 -16.60 54.43 -4.26
N GLY A 182 -17.82 55.01 -4.21
CA GLY A 182 -19.04 54.20 -4.20
C GLY A 182 -19.04 53.26 -2.99
N GLU A 183 -19.21 51.96 -3.23
CA GLU A 183 -19.19 50.92 -2.19
C GLU A 183 -17.81 50.26 -1.99
N LEU A 184 -16.77 50.72 -2.68
CA LEU A 184 -15.40 50.21 -2.52
C LEU A 184 -14.65 50.97 -1.44
N SER A 185 -14.03 50.23 -0.52
CA SER A 185 -13.17 50.75 0.54
C SER A 185 -11.75 50.18 0.42
N VAL A 186 -10.76 50.92 0.94
CA VAL A 186 -9.38 50.40 1.05
C VAL A 186 -9.35 49.34 2.15
N ALA A 187 -8.93 48.13 1.82
CA ALA A 187 -8.71 47.05 2.78
C ALA A 187 -7.26 47.04 3.29
N SER A 188 -6.29 47.35 2.43
CA SER A 188 -4.88 47.34 2.80
C SER A 188 -4.05 48.24 1.90
N VAL A 189 -3.12 48.98 2.50
CA VAL A 189 -2.01 49.62 1.79
C VAL A 189 -0.78 48.73 1.96
N ASN A 190 -0.45 47.96 0.93
CA ASN A 190 0.48 46.83 1.01
C ASN A 190 1.95 47.27 1.00
N HIS A 191 2.45 47.76 -0.13
CA HIS A 191 3.85 48.18 -0.25
C HIS A 191 4.03 49.17 -1.39
N SER A 192 5.12 49.93 -1.35
CA SER A 192 5.51 50.79 -2.48
C SER A 192 5.98 49.92 -3.65
N VAL A 193 5.66 50.34 -4.88
CA VAL A 193 6.21 49.72 -6.09
C VAL A 193 7.62 50.27 -6.30
N LEU A 194 8.62 49.40 -6.29
CA LEU A 194 10.01 49.81 -6.51
C LEU A 194 10.21 50.27 -7.96
N ASN A 195 11.02 51.32 -8.14
CA ASN A 195 11.35 51.91 -9.44
C ASN A 195 10.16 52.47 -10.25
N ASP A 196 8.99 52.67 -9.63
CA ASP A 196 7.87 53.32 -10.29
C ASP A 196 8.04 54.85 -10.29
N LYS A 197 8.09 55.44 -11.48
CA LYS A 197 8.27 56.90 -11.67
C LYS A 197 7.04 57.72 -11.27
N HIS A 198 5.90 57.07 -11.08
CA HIS A 198 4.61 57.69 -10.79
C HIS A 198 4.21 57.59 -9.31
N GLY A 199 5.06 56.99 -8.46
CA GLY A 199 4.82 56.86 -7.03
C GLY A 199 3.64 55.94 -6.69
N LYS A 200 3.36 54.94 -7.52
CA LYS A 200 2.30 53.96 -7.28
C LYS A 200 2.62 53.04 -6.09
N VAL A 201 1.55 52.60 -5.46
CA VAL A 201 1.52 51.76 -4.26
C VAL A 201 0.62 50.58 -4.54
N SER A 202 1.02 49.38 -4.11
CA SER A 202 0.14 48.23 -4.10
C SER A 202 -0.94 48.42 -3.03
N VAL A 203 -2.20 48.37 -3.46
CA VAL A 203 -3.37 48.57 -2.61
C VAL A 203 -4.34 47.43 -2.84
N THR A 204 -5.02 47.01 -1.78
CA THR A 204 -6.15 46.09 -1.87
C THR A 204 -7.42 46.85 -1.54
N LEU A 205 -8.40 46.79 -2.43
CA LEU A 205 -9.75 47.30 -2.24
C LEU A 205 -10.69 46.15 -1.90
N CYS A 206 -11.79 46.47 -1.23
CA CYS A 206 -12.85 45.51 -0.92
C CYS A 206 -14.22 46.18 -0.99
N GLY A 207 -15.26 45.37 -1.22
CA GLY A 207 -16.64 45.83 -1.25
C GLY A 207 -17.58 44.71 -1.74
N PRO A 208 -18.86 45.05 -2.01
CA PRO A 208 -19.80 44.12 -2.64
C PRO A 208 -19.26 43.60 -3.98
N ALA A 209 -19.64 42.37 -4.35
CA ALA A 209 -19.18 41.74 -5.58
C ALA A 209 -19.45 42.60 -6.83
N SER A 210 -20.63 43.24 -6.91
CA SER A 210 -21.00 44.13 -8.01
C SER A 210 -20.06 45.33 -8.17
N ALA A 211 -19.68 45.98 -7.06
CA ALA A 211 -18.80 47.14 -7.09
C ALA A 211 -17.36 46.74 -7.48
N VAL A 212 -16.90 45.56 -7.06
CA VAL A 212 -15.60 45.01 -7.47
C VAL A 212 -15.60 44.64 -8.96
N GLU A 213 -16.66 44.02 -9.45
CA GLU A 213 -16.82 43.64 -10.86
C GLU A 213 -16.89 44.87 -11.78
N GLU A 214 -17.61 45.92 -11.37
CA GLU A 214 -17.63 47.21 -12.09
C GLU A 214 -16.22 47.81 -12.14
N TYR A 215 -15.48 47.81 -11.03
CA TYR A 215 -14.13 48.35 -11.00
C TYR A 215 -13.14 47.54 -11.85
N LEU A 216 -13.26 46.21 -11.90
CA LEU A 216 -12.45 45.35 -12.77
C LEU A 216 -12.68 45.65 -14.26
N LEU A 217 -13.88 46.11 -14.63
CA LEU A 217 -14.19 46.58 -15.99
C LEU A 217 -13.62 47.98 -16.27
N GLU A 218 -13.54 48.84 -15.25
CA GLU A 218 -12.95 50.18 -15.36
C GLU A 218 -11.41 50.14 -15.45
N ASP A 219 -10.76 49.33 -14.60
CA ASP A 219 -9.30 49.19 -14.52
C ASP A 219 -8.87 47.77 -14.87
N MET A 220 -8.50 47.57 -16.13
CA MET A 220 -8.00 46.29 -16.64
C MET A 220 -6.67 45.84 -16.02
N THR A 221 -6.00 46.67 -15.20
CA THR A 221 -4.79 46.29 -14.45
C THR A 221 -5.11 45.76 -13.06
N ALA A 222 -6.36 45.89 -12.62
CA ALA A 222 -6.85 45.36 -11.36
C ALA A 222 -6.93 43.82 -11.40
N THR A 223 -6.58 43.17 -10.29
CA THR A 223 -6.59 41.70 -10.18
C THR A 223 -7.51 41.26 -9.05
N GLU A 224 -8.56 40.50 -9.37
CA GLU A 224 -9.44 39.91 -8.36
C GLU A 224 -8.64 38.99 -7.42
N LEU A 225 -8.88 39.13 -6.11
CA LEU A 225 -8.30 38.27 -5.10
C LEU A 225 -9.26 37.13 -4.77
N ARG A 226 -8.69 36.00 -4.35
CA ARG A 226 -9.43 34.75 -4.14
C ARG A 226 -10.45 34.76 -2.98
N PRO A 227 -10.24 35.46 -1.84
CA PRO A 227 -11.23 35.50 -0.77
C PRO A 227 -12.59 36.02 -1.25
N GLN A 228 -13.66 35.30 -0.90
CA GLN A 228 -15.05 35.63 -1.27
C GLN A 228 -15.79 36.42 -0.19
N HIS A 229 -15.04 37.14 0.64
CA HIS A 229 -15.54 38.02 1.69
C HIS A 229 -14.64 39.25 1.76
N PRO A 230 -15.19 40.44 2.05
CA PRO A 230 -14.38 41.63 2.20
C PRO A 230 -13.64 41.56 3.54
N TRP A 231 -12.33 41.74 3.57
CA TRP A 231 -11.58 41.97 4.82
C TRP A 231 -11.36 43.45 5.07
N HIS A 232 -11.12 43.82 6.34
CA HIS A 232 -10.67 45.16 6.74
C HIS A 232 -11.67 46.27 6.35
N HIS A 233 -12.96 45.93 6.35
CA HIS A 233 -14.04 46.78 5.87
C HIS A 233 -14.75 47.49 7.05
N PRO A 234 -15.09 48.80 6.95
CA PRO A 234 -15.75 49.53 8.04
C PRO A 234 -17.05 48.91 8.58
N LYS A 235 -17.80 48.18 7.74
CA LYS A 235 -19.01 47.44 8.13
C LYS A 235 -18.80 46.44 9.29
N TYR A 236 -17.57 45.99 9.54
CA TYR A 236 -17.28 45.10 10.67
C TYR A 236 -17.29 45.77 12.03
N HIS A 237 -17.33 47.10 12.12
CA HIS A 237 -17.25 47.85 13.38
C HIS A 237 -18.27 47.36 14.42
N ASP A 238 -19.49 47.07 13.98
CA ASP A 238 -20.58 46.65 14.87
C ASP A 238 -20.65 45.12 15.07
N THR A 239 -19.96 44.34 14.23
CA THR A 239 -20.09 42.88 14.16
C THR A 239 -19.50 42.15 15.36
N LEU A 240 -18.37 42.62 15.90
CA LEU A 240 -17.73 41.96 17.04
C LEU A 240 -18.55 42.10 18.33
N ALA A 241 -19.19 43.27 18.52
CA ALA A 241 -20.11 43.51 19.63
C ALA A 241 -21.40 42.69 19.47
N LEU A 242 -21.95 42.62 18.26
CA LEU A 242 -23.15 41.83 17.92
C LEU A 242 -22.94 40.32 18.11
N LEU A 243 -21.75 39.80 17.82
CA LEU A 243 -21.43 38.37 17.95
C LEU A 243 -20.94 37.98 19.35
N GLY A 244 -20.83 38.93 20.29
CA GLY A 244 -20.31 38.66 21.64
C GLY A 244 -18.89 38.09 21.64
N LEU A 245 -18.11 38.36 20.58
CA LEU A 245 -16.77 37.80 20.40
C LEU A 245 -15.81 38.42 21.39
N GLN A 246 -15.62 37.75 22.52
CA GLN A 246 -14.52 38.03 23.43
C GLN A 246 -13.29 37.25 22.94
N PHE A 247 -12.23 37.96 22.58
CA PHE A 247 -10.91 37.36 22.42
C PHE A 247 -10.28 37.24 23.81
N ALA A 248 -9.55 36.16 24.06
CA ALA A 248 -8.96 35.91 25.37
C ALA A 248 -8.02 37.06 25.77
N ALA A 249 -8.50 37.97 26.62
CA ALA A 249 -7.67 38.97 27.28
C ALA A 249 -7.03 38.33 28.53
N LYS A 250 -6.22 37.28 28.34
CA LYS A 250 -5.37 36.80 29.45
C LYS A 250 -4.14 37.68 29.51
N ASN A 251 -4.27 38.77 30.29
CA ASN A 251 -3.20 39.65 30.79
C ASN A 251 -1.79 39.26 30.31
N THR A 252 -1.33 39.89 29.22
CA THR A 252 0.09 40.00 28.94
C THR A 252 0.73 40.94 29.97
N THR A 253 0.89 40.46 31.21
CA THR A 253 1.86 41.04 32.16
C THR A 253 3.31 40.79 31.71
N ARG A 254 3.52 40.20 30.53
CA ARG A 254 4.80 40.15 29.84
C ARG A 254 4.79 41.17 28.70
N GLY A 255 5.25 42.39 28.96
CA GLY A 255 5.48 43.44 27.96
C GLY A 255 6.64 43.15 26.99
N ARG A 256 6.86 41.88 26.64
CA ARG A 256 7.84 41.38 25.66
C ARG A 256 7.56 39.91 25.38
N SER A 257 7.69 39.49 24.12
CA SER A 257 7.75 38.08 23.73
C SER A 257 8.69 37.31 24.69
N PRO A 258 8.32 36.10 25.15
CA PRO A 258 9.15 35.29 26.05
C PRO A 258 10.58 35.02 25.56
N GLY A 259 10.88 35.26 24.27
CA GLY A 259 12.21 35.08 23.66
C GLY A 259 12.82 36.34 23.03
N GLY A 260 12.23 37.53 23.24
CA GLY A 260 12.74 38.78 22.64
C GLY A 260 12.43 38.97 21.15
N VAL A 261 11.55 38.14 20.58
CA VAL A 261 11.05 38.27 19.20
C VAL A 261 10.11 39.47 19.09
N VAL A 262 10.33 40.32 18.10
CA VAL A 262 9.47 41.49 17.85
C VAL A 262 8.36 41.14 16.88
N ALA A 263 7.11 41.19 17.35
CA ALA A 263 5.94 41.10 16.47
C ALA A 263 5.54 42.49 16.00
N VAL A 264 5.24 42.65 14.71
CA VAL A 264 4.76 43.92 14.13
C VAL A 264 3.34 43.72 13.60
N SER A 265 2.42 44.62 13.96
CA SER A 265 1.02 44.53 13.51
C SER A 265 0.83 45.20 12.16
N CYS A 266 0.10 44.53 11.28
CA CYS A 266 -0.37 45.14 10.05
C CYS A 266 -1.59 46.05 10.27
N ALA A 267 -2.27 45.99 11.42
CA ALA A 267 -3.35 46.92 11.75
C ALA A 267 -2.82 48.29 12.18
N THR A 268 -1.79 48.33 13.03
CA THR A 268 -1.23 49.60 13.55
C THR A 268 -0.06 50.11 12.73
N GLY A 269 0.71 49.22 12.10
CA GLY A 269 2.00 49.55 11.48
C GLY A 269 3.15 49.65 12.49
N GLU A 270 2.94 49.21 13.74
CA GLU A 270 3.87 49.35 14.86
C GLU A 270 4.14 47.99 15.54
N ALA A 271 5.15 47.95 16.42
CA ALA A 271 5.45 46.76 17.21
C ALA A 271 4.31 46.45 18.21
N ILE A 272 4.01 45.17 18.40
CA ILE A 272 2.94 44.69 19.26
C ILE A 272 3.47 44.46 20.67
N GLU A 273 2.94 45.21 21.63
CA GLU A 273 3.22 45.01 23.06
C GLU A 273 2.17 44.11 23.74
N GLY A 274 1.00 43.96 23.13
CA GLY A 274 -0.07 43.07 23.57
C GLY A 274 -1.25 43.07 22.59
N VAL A 275 -2.10 42.05 22.67
CA VAL A 275 -3.31 41.92 21.85
C VAL A 275 -4.56 41.95 22.72
N SER A 276 -5.58 42.67 22.25
CA SER A 276 -6.85 42.85 22.97
C SER A 276 -8.03 42.70 22.01
N THR A 277 -9.24 42.60 22.54
CA THR A 277 -10.45 42.66 21.70
C THR A 277 -10.50 43.94 20.85
N ALA A 278 -10.02 45.07 21.38
CA ALA A 278 -9.95 46.33 20.63
C ALA A 278 -8.95 46.27 19.46
N HIS A 279 -7.85 45.53 19.63
CA HIS A 279 -6.88 45.25 18.56
C HIS A 279 -7.56 44.53 17.39
N TRP A 280 -8.24 43.41 17.67
CA TRP A 280 -8.93 42.63 16.63
C TRP A 280 -10.12 43.39 16.01
N ALA A 281 -10.78 44.26 16.77
CA ALA A 281 -11.79 45.16 16.24
C ALA A 281 -11.22 46.17 15.24
N ALA A 282 -10.10 46.80 15.58
CA ALA A 282 -9.41 47.70 14.65
C ALA A 282 -8.90 46.91 13.44
N TRP A 283 -8.26 45.76 13.65
CA TRP A 283 -7.74 44.89 12.60
C TRP A 283 -8.83 44.46 11.61
N LEU A 284 -10.04 44.14 12.09
CA LEU A 284 -11.14 43.66 11.24
C LEU A 284 -11.85 44.80 10.50
N SER A 285 -11.96 45.98 11.10
CA SER A 285 -12.80 47.09 10.60
C SER A 285 -12.02 48.23 9.94
N GLN A 286 -10.69 48.27 10.06
CA GLN A 286 -9.86 49.35 9.52
C GLN A 286 -8.90 48.84 8.44
N PRO A 287 -8.52 49.70 7.47
CA PRO A 287 -7.53 49.34 6.47
C PRO A 287 -6.19 48.95 7.09
N LEU A 288 -5.58 47.87 6.62
CA LEU A 288 -4.24 47.48 7.06
C LEU A 288 -3.18 48.47 6.59
N LYS A 289 -2.26 48.78 7.50
CA LYS A 289 -1.07 49.61 7.31
C LYS A 289 0.16 48.75 7.04
N PHE A 290 0.04 47.75 6.16
CA PHE A 290 1.11 46.79 5.91
C PHE A 290 2.40 47.47 5.42
N ARG A 291 2.30 48.54 4.62
CA ARG A 291 3.46 49.34 4.21
C ARG A 291 4.20 49.98 5.39
N GLU A 292 3.47 50.48 6.37
CA GLU A 292 4.08 51.06 7.57
C GLU A 292 4.66 49.97 8.46
N ALA A 293 4.02 48.80 8.54
CA ALA A 293 4.57 47.62 9.21
C ALA A 293 5.93 47.18 8.60
N LEU A 294 6.06 47.15 7.27
CA LEU A 294 7.33 46.87 6.59
C LEU A 294 8.41 47.92 6.94
N LYS A 295 8.04 49.21 7.05
CA LYS A 295 8.96 50.25 7.51
C LYS A 295 9.34 50.07 8.98
N CYS A 296 8.41 49.66 9.85
CA CYS A 296 8.68 49.36 11.24
C CYS A 296 9.69 48.20 11.38
N VAL A 297 9.50 47.11 10.62
CA VAL A 297 10.47 46.01 10.51
C VAL A 297 11.83 46.57 10.10
N ARG A 298 11.91 47.33 9.00
CA ARG A 298 13.17 47.93 8.54
C ARG A 298 13.85 48.79 9.60
N SER A 299 13.11 49.66 10.28
CA SER A 299 13.64 50.51 11.36
C SER A 299 14.16 49.68 12.53
N HIS A 300 13.48 48.60 12.91
CA HIS A 300 13.91 47.70 13.97
C HIS A 300 15.20 46.95 13.61
N LEU A 301 15.35 46.57 12.34
CA LEU A 301 16.56 45.90 11.86
C LEU A 301 17.77 46.86 11.82
N GLN A 302 17.54 48.13 11.48
CA GLN A 302 18.59 49.17 11.43
C GLN A 302 19.15 49.52 12.81
N THR A 303 18.37 49.44 13.89
CA THR A 303 18.85 49.76 15.25
C THR A 303 19.73 48.66 15.85
N ARG A 304 19.75 47.45 15.26
CA ARG A 304 20.60 46.34 15.72
C ARG A 304 21.99 46.30 15.07
N THR A 305 22.23 47.11 14.03
CA THR A 305 23.45 47.01 13.23
C THR A 305 24.18 48.34 13.25
N ASP A 306 25.35 48.40 13.87
CA ASP A 306 26.21 49.61 13.93
C ASP A 306 26.79 50.01 12.55
N ASP A 307 26.49 49.28 11.48
CA ASP A 307 27.18 49.40 10.20
C ASP A 307 26.41 50.26 9.17
N LYS A 308 27.11 51.28 8.65
CA LYS A 308 26.65 52.14 7.55
C LYS A 308 26.69 51.43 6.18
N LYS A 309 27.01 50.14 6.14
CA LYS A 309 27.06 49.28 4.95
C LYS A 309 25.94 48.23 4.96
N GLY A 310 24.69 48.68 4.84
CA GLY A 310 23.50 47.88 4.49
C GLY A 310 23.56 46.39 4.80
N THR A 311 23.38 46.02 6.08
CA THR A 311 23.39 44.65 6.60
C THR A 311 22.48 43.74 5.78
N GLU A 312 22.98 42.55 5.44
CA GLU A 312 22.21 41.49 4.78
C GLU A 312 21.11 41.01 5.76
N VAL A 313 19.85 40.98 5.31
CA VAL A 313 18.69 40.59 6.13
C VAL A 313 18.13 39.30 5.57
N CYS A 314 17.82 38.33 6.42
CA CYS A 314 17.19 37.09 5.98
C CYS A 314 15.68 37.17 6.19
N ILE A 315 14.90 36.83 5.16
CA ILE A 315 13.44 36.86 5.24
C ILE A 315 12.91 35.51 4.77
N ILE A 316 12.16 34.83 5.63
CA ILE A 316 11.52 33.54 5.34
C ILE A 316 10.01 33.73 5.26
N GLU A 317 9.43 33.44 4.11
CA GLU A 317 7.98 33.43 3.90
C GLU A 317 7.37 32.05 4.20
N LEU A 318 6.39 32.03 5.13
CA LEU A 318 5.83 30.80 5.72
C LEU A 318 4.52 30.35 5.05
N GLY A 319 4.50 30.28 3.73
CA GLY A 319 3.30 29.96 2.94
C GLY A 319 3.45 28.78 1.98
N ALA A 320 2.32 28.36 1.39
CA ALA A 320 2.28 27.36 0.31
C ALA A 320 2.89 27.89 -1.02
N HIS A 321 3.06 29.20 -1.13
CA HIS A 321 3.70 29.87 -2.27
C HIS A 321 4.18 31.27 -1.87
N PRO A 322 5.36 31.74 -2.32
CA PRO A 322 5.78 33.10 -2.09
C PRO A 322 4.91 34.07 -2.91
N VAL A 323 4.12 34.90 -2.23
CA VAL A 323 3.29 35.94 -2.85
C VAL A 323 3.72 37.35 -2.43
N MET A 324 4.74 37.47 -1.58
CA MET A 324 5.14 38.74 -0.96
C MET A 324 6.52 39.24 -1.42
N THR A 325 7.06 38.68 -2.51
CA THR A 325 8.40 39.02 -3.04
C THR A 325 8.62 40.53 -3.24
N ASP A 326 7.64 41.25 -3.77
CA ASP A 326 7.77 42.70 -3.98
C ASP A 326 7.75 43.48 -2.66
N ALA A 327 6.98 43.02 -1.67
CA ALA A 327 6.96 43.60 -0.33
C ALA A 327 8.29 43.39 0.40
N VAL A 328 8.88 42.19 0.26
CA VAL A 328 10.19 41.83 0.83
C VAL A 328 11.28 42.78 0.34
N ALA A 329 11.27 43.13 -0.95
CA ALA A 329 12.24 44.06 -1.54
C ALA A 329 12.16 45.49 -0.95
N THR A 330 11.05 45.88 -0.32
CA THR A 330 10.92 47.19 0.35
C THR A 330 11.53 47.25 1.75
N ILE A 331 11.74 46.09 2.40
CA ILE A 331 12.40 46.00 3.71
C ILE A 331 13.90 46.25 3.55
N SER A 332 14.54 45.53 2.63
CA SER A 332 15.95 45.70 2.29
C SER A 332 16.20 45.28 0.84
N THR A 333 16.96 46.09 0.09
CA THR A 333 17.42 45.73 -1.26
C THR A 333 18.49 44.64 -1.24
N ASN A 334 19.08 44.38 -0.07
CA ASN A 334 20.08 43.33 0.17
C ASN A 334 19.46 42.15 0.96
N ALA A 335 18.14 41.95 0.88
CA ALA A 335 17.48 40.84 1.56
C ALA A 335 17.75 39.50 0.86
N ILE A 336 18.04 38.45 1.64
CA ILE A 336 17.97 37.07 1.19
C ILE A 336 16.54 36.59 1.44
N HIS A 337 15.77 36.40 0.36
CA HIS A 337 14.40 35.91 0.43
C HIS A 337 14.38 34.39 0.26
N ALA A 338 13.91 33.70 1.30
CA ALA A 338 13.61 32.29 1.30
C ALA A 338 12.11 32.07 1.51
N ALA A 339 11.60 30.92 1.08
CA ALA A 339 10.19 30.56 1.24
C ALA A 339 10.04 29.08 1.61
N THR A 340 8.93 28.73 2.24
CA THR A 340 8.73 27.33 2.68
C THR A 340 8.34 26.42 1.53
N MET A 341 7.47 26.89 0.64
CA MET A 341 6.98 26.11 -0.50
C MET A 341 6.82 26.97 -1.75
N ARG A 342 6.79 26.32 -2.92
CA ARG A 342 6.44 26.93 -4.20
C ARG A 342 5.61 25.96 -5.04
N ARG A 343 4.38 26.37 -5.37
CA ARG A 343 3.50 25.65 -6.31
C ARG A 343 4.23 25.15 -7.57
N GLY A 344 3.91 23.92 -7.96
CA GLY A 344 4.50 23.25 -9.13
C GLY A 344 5.95 22.79 -8.95
N VAL A 345 6.52 22.92 -7.73
CA VAL A 345 7.86 22.46 -7.39
C VAL A 345 7.76 21.49 -6.21
N SER A 346 8.58 20.44 -6.21
CA SER A 346 8.69 19.53 -5.05
C SER A 346 9.00 20.33 -3.78
N SER A 347 8.09 20.28 -2.80
CA SER A 347 8.18 21.07 -1.57
C SER A 347 9.46 20.79 -0.80
N VAL A 348 9.84 19.51 -0.75
CA VAL A 348 11.04 19.01 -0.10
C VAL A 348 12.31 19.53 -0.78
N GLU A 349 12.38 19.43 -2.10
CA GLU A 349 13.53 19.93 -2.85
C GLU A 349 13.63 21.46 -2.74
N PHE A 350 12.49 22.14 -2.83
CA PHE A 350 12.41 23.59 -2.75
C PHE A 350 12.93 24.11 -1.41
N ILE A 351 12.42 23.60 -0.28
CA ILE A 351 12.82 24.07 1.04
C ILE A 351 14.27 23.66 1.39
N LYS A 352 14.79 22.51 0.91
CA LYS A 352 16.24 22.17 0.98
C LYS A 352 17.07 23.21 0.24
N ASN A 353 16.67 23.58 -0.97
CA ASN A 353 17.35 24.61 -1.75
C ASN A 353 17.30 25.98 -1.08
N GLN A 354 16.18 26.33 -0.43
CA GLN A 354 16.08 27.56 0.36
C GLN A 354 16.99 27.54 1.59
N ARG A 355 17.11 26.40 2.29
CA ARG A 355 18.07 26.24 3.39
C ARG A 355 19.51 26.37 2.91
N ASN A 356 19.85 25.75 1.79
CA ASN A 356 21.19 25.83 1.18
C ASN A 356 21.52 27.26 0.73
N LEU A 357 20.53 28.01 0.23
CA LEU A 357 20.67 29.44 -0.08
C LEU A 357 21.05 30.24 1.17
N LEU A 358 20.36 30.03 2.29
CA LEU A 358 20.69 30.68 3.57
C LEU A 358 22.09 30.26 4.08
N ARG A 359 22.45 28.98 3.91
CA ARG A 359 23.79 28.48 4.28
C ARG A 359 24.91 29.09 3.45
N ALA A 360 24.76 29.18 2.14
CA ALA A 360 25.75 29.79 1.25
C ALA A 360 26.00 31.27 1.57
N LYS A 361 25.06 31.90 2.27
CA LYS A 361 25.11 33.30 2.69
C LYS A 361 25.65 33.51 4.11
N GLY A 362 26.14 32.46 4.77
CA GLY A 362 26.73 32.59 6.12
C GLY A 362 25.70 32.84 7.21
N VAL A 363 24.41 32.58 6.94
CA VAL A 363 23.32 32.68 7.93
C VAL A 363 23.45 31.60 9.01
N PHE A 364 24.18 30.52 8.72
CA PHE A 364 24.52 29.45 9.64
C PHE A 364 26.02 29.43 9.91
N ASP A 365 26.47 29.89 11.08
CA ASP A 365 27.87 29.75 11.53
C ASP A 365 28.02 28.54 12.46
N GLY A 366 28.26 27.37 11.87
CA GLY A 366 28.60 26.16 12.61
C GLY A 366 29.28 25.13 11.70
N PRO A 367 30.16 24.26 12.24
CA PRO A 367 30.85 23.25 11.46
C PRO A 367 29.85 22.30 10.80
N ASP A 368 30.26 21.71 9.67
CA ASP A 368 29.48 20.74 8.93
C ASP A 368 29.22 19.51 9.81
N LEU A 369 28.05 19.46 10.43
CA LEU A 369 27.57 18.32 11.22
C LEU A 369 27.09 17.18 10.31
N ALA A 370 27.77 17.00 9.17
CA ALA A 370 27.64 15.83 8.30
C ALA A 370 28.27 14.56 8.93
N ASN A 371 28.97 14.70 10.05
CA ASN A 371 29.52 13.61 10.85
C ASN A 371 29.55 13.99 12.33
N LEU A 372 28.56 13.59 13.13
CA LEU A 372 28.71 13.56 14.58
C LEU A 372 27.80 12.51 15.21
N VAL A 373 28.44 11.36 15.45
CA VAL A 373 28.07 10.34 16.43
C VAL A 373 27.79 11.01 17.78
N PHE A 374 26.67 10.67 18.44
CA PHE A 374 26.53 10.92 19.87
C PHE A 374 26.47 9.62 20.67
N ALA A 375 27.57 9.41 21.38
CA ALA A 375 27.66 8.60 22.57
C ALA A 375 26.80 9.21 23.69
N GLY A 376 26.17 8.33 24.48
CA GLY A 376 25.98 8.55 25.91
C GLY A 376 25.08 9.72 26.33
N THR A 377 23.81 9.70 25.93
CA THR A 377 22.66 10.05 26.78
C THR A 377 21.41 9.82 25.95
N ARG A 378 20.70 8.71 26.24
CA ARG A 378 19.52 8.21 25.52
C ARG A 378 18.59 9.35 25.04
N PRO A 379 18.57 9.68 23.74
CA PRO A 379 17.50 10.44 23.14
C PRO A 379 16.56 9.44 22.48
N SER A 380 15.39 9.27 23.09
CA SER A 380 14.26 8.56 22.49
C SER A 380 13.76 9.36 21.28
N CYS A 381 14.37 9.16 20.12
CA CYS A 381 13.90 9.72 18.86
C CYS A 381 14.36 8.87 17.68
N CYS A 382 13.95 7.60 17.65
CA CYS A 382 13.35 7.11 16.41
C CYS A 382 11.95 7.74 16.39
N SER A 383 11.65 8.64 15.44
CA SER A 383 10.24 8.86 15.14
C SER A 383 9.75 7.54 14.52
N PRO A 384 8.63 6.97 14.99
CA PRO A 384 8.12 5.70 14.48
C PRO A 384 7.75 5.70 12.99
N GLU A 385 7.94 6.81 12.27
CA GLU A 385 7.36 7.04 10.95
C GLU A 385 8.19 6.41 9.84
N PHE A 386 9.51 6.59 9.78
CA PHE A 386 10.37 5.96 8.76
C PHE A 386 10.45 4.46 8.87
N SER A 387 10.60 4.10 10.12
CA SER A 387 10.71 2.74 10.51
C SER A 387 9.32 2.10 10.33
N ASN A 388 8.17 2.77 10.40
CA ASN A 388 6.88 2.16 9.99
C ASN A 388 6.43 2.41 8.54
N VAL A 389 7.15 3.18 7.72
CA VAL A 389 6.76 3.40 6.31
C VAL A 389 6.95 2.11 5.51
N PRO A 390 5.94 1.66 4.74
CA PRO A 390 6.08 0.48 3.91
C PRO A 390 7.18 0.63 2.83
N PHE A 391 8.10 -0.33 2.66
CA PHE A 391 9.17 -0.34 1.65
C PHE A 391 8.66 0.03 0.23
N ALA A 392 7.45 -0.39 -0.12
CA ALA A 392 6.81 -0.05 -1.40
C ALA A 392 6.55 1.46 -1.58
N ASP A 393 6.21 2.16 -0.49
CA ASP A 393 5.98 3.62 -0.48
C ASP A 393 7.30 4.41 -0.45
N GLN A 394 8.42 3.73 -0.16
CA GLN A 394 9.80 4.24 -0.27
C GLN A 394 10.37 4.06 -1.69
N GLY A 395 9.58 3.54 -2.65
CA GLY A 395 10.02 3.26 -4.02
C GLY A 395 10.85 1.97 -4.17
N ILE A 396 10.93 1.19 -3.10
CA ILE A 396 11.61 -0.11 -3.06
C ILE A 396 10.61 -1.17 -3.55
N GLY A 397 10.61 -1.37 -4.87
CA GLY A 397 9.69 -2.28 -5.56
C GLY A 397 10.28 -3.66 -5.84
N SER A 398 9.55 -4.46 -6.64
CA SER A 398 9.92 -5.84 -7.01
C SER A 398 11.31 -5.98 -7.64
N VAL A 399 11.82 -4.91 -8.23
CA VAL A 399 13.10 -4.87 -8.95
C VAL A 399 14.25 -4.45 -8.03
N GLN A 400 13.99 -3.55 -7.07
CA GLN A 400 15.01 -3.03 -6.14
C GLN A 400 15.25 -3.98 -4.96
N ILE A 401 14.22 -4.69 -4.50
CA ILE A 401 14.29 -5.54 -3.29
C ILE A 401 15.32 -6.68 -3.36
N PRO A 402 15.49 -7.42 -4.48
CA PRO A 402 16.54 -8.44 -4.61
C PRO A 402 17.95 -7.85 -4.57
N VAL A 403 18.13 -6.64 -5.12
CA VAL A 403 19.42 -5.91 -5.11
C VAL A 403 19.74 -5.46 -3.69
N LEU A 404 18.73 -4.97 -2.98
CA LEU A 404 18.81 -4.50 -1.60
C LEU A 404 19.25 -5.58 -0.63
N ALA A 405 18.54 -6.70 -0.61
CA ALA A 405 18.85 -7.78 0.31
C ALA A 405 20.22 -8.38 0.02
N LYS A 406 20.64 -8.42 -1.25
CA LYS A 406 21.99 -8.88 -1.64
C LYS A 406 23.09 -7.95 -1.12
N GLN A 407 22.87 -6.64 -1.14
CA GLN A 407 23.82 -5.66 -0.58
C GLN A 407 23.87 -5.73 0.95
N LEU A 408 22.75 -6.05 1.59
CA LEU A 408 22.61 -6.13 3.03
C LEU A 408 23.01 -7.50 3.63
N ALA A 409 23.01 -8.57 2.84
CA ALA A 409 23.35 -9.92 3.30
C ALA A 409 24.78 -10.07 3.85
N ALA A 410 25.70 -9.18 3.45
CA ALA A 410 27.07 -9.13 3.99
C ALA A 410 27.13 -8.61 5.43
N TYR A 411 26.11 -7.87 5.85
CA TYR A 411 26.00 -7.21 7.15
C TYR A 411 24.99 -7.91 8.08
N PHE A 412 23.95 -8.50 7.49
CA PHE A 412 22.88 -9.24 8.18
C PHE A 412 22.76 -10.65 7.59
N PRO A 413 23.58 -11.61 8.07
CA PRO A 413 23.56 -12.99 7.57
C PRO A 413 22.15 -13.58 7.72
N GLY A 414 21.53 -13.95 6.61
CA GLY A 414 20.16 -14.46 6.54
C GLY A 414 19.16 -13.50 5.89
N LEU A 415 19.27 -12.19 6.09
CA LEU A 415 18.29 -11.22 5.57
C LEU A 415 18.03 -11.40 4.08
N GLY A 416 16.79 -11.61 3.66
CA GLY A 416 16.41 -11.79 2.26
C GLY A 416 15.33 -10.86 1.73
N PRO A 417 15.08 -10.86 0.40
CA PRO A 417 14.23 -9.88 -0.27
C PRO A 417 12.78 -10.12 0.17
N GLN A 418 12.47 -11.35 0.54
CA GLN A 418 11.23 -11.79 1.14
C GLN A 418 10.92 -11.03 2.45
N ASP A 419 11.93 -10.60 3.22
CA ASP A 419 11.75 -9.94 4.52
C ASP A 419 11.31 -8.48 4.36
N PHE A 420 11.70 -7.82 3.25
CA PHE A 420 11.24 -6.48 2.84
C PHE A 420 9.80 -6.44 2.37
N TYR A 421 9.18 -7.61 2.25
CA TYR A 421 7.74 -7.69 2.12
C TYR A 421 7.14 -8.08 3.45
N ARG A 422 7.74 -9.08 4.13
CA ARG A 422 7.27 -9.66 5.40
C ARG A 422 7.00 -8.59 6.43
N TYR A 423 7.87 -7.62 6.49
CA TYR A 423 7.71 -6.46 7.32
C TYR A 423 7.46 -5.34 6.35
N ALA A 424 6.35 -4.64 6.55
CA ALA A 424 6.03 -3.54 5.69
C ALA A 424 7.20 -2.57 5.70
N SER A 425 7.90 -2.44 6.82
CA SER A 425 8.75 -1.31 7.12
C SER A 425 10.00 -1.69 7.93
N ILE A 426 10.92 -0.75 8.08
CA ILE A 426 12.23 -0.92 8.73
C ILE A 426 12.12 -1.20 10.26
N GLU A 427 11.09 -0.69 10.94
CA GLU A 427 10.77 -0.88 12.37
C GLU A 427 10.16 -2.25 12.60
N GLU A 428 9.25 -2.68 11.73
CA GLU A 428 8.67 -4.03 11.83
C GLU A 428 9.76 -5.07 11.62
N LEU A 429 10.65 -4.86 10.63
CA LEU A 429 11.78 -5.75 10.40
C LEU A 429 12.75 -5.72 11.59
N ARG A 430 13.12 -4.53 12.09
CA ARG A 430 13.99 -4.35 13.26
C ARG A 430 13.43 -4.97 14.53
N ALA A 431 12.15 -4.75 14.83
CA ALA A 431 11.48 -5.25 16.03
C ALA A 431 11.34 -6.77 16.01
N CYS A 432 11.31 -7.39 14.82
CA CYS A 432 11.14 -8.83 14.64
C CYS A 432 12.43 -9.58 14.28
N TRP A 433 13.55 -8.86 14.08
CA TRP A 433 14.84 -9.43 13.67
C TRP A 433 15.44 -10.36 14.74
N ASP A 434 15.41 -9.92 16.01
CA ASP A 434 15.90 -10.69 17.17
C ASP A 434 14.77 -11.24 18.05
N ALA A 435 13.50 -10.88 17.75
CA ALA A 435 12.38 -11.37 18.53
C ALA A 435 12.10 -12.85 18.20
N PRO A 436 11.81 -13.71 19.20
CA PRO A 436 11.03 -14.89 18.93
C PRO A 436 9.67 -14.39 18.42
N ALA A 437 9.52 -14.26 17.10
CA ALA A 437 8.35 -13.80 16.36
C ALA A 437 7.12 -14.09 17.16
N LEU A 438 6.50 -12.96 17.44
CA LEU A 438 5.23 -12.81 18.07
C LEU A 438 4.30 -13.83 17.42
N SER A 439 4.13 -14.94 18.13
CA SER A 439 2.99 -15.79 17.95
C SER A 439 1.80 -14.84 18.09
N ALA A 440 1.09 -14.60 17.01
CA ALA A 440 -0.30 -14.19 17.11
C ALA A 440 -0.93 -15.25 18.01
N VAL A 441 -1.15 -14.90 19.28
CA VAL A 441 -1.71 -15.80 20.28
C VAL A 441 -3.14 -16.05 19.85
N ALA A 442 -3.32 -17.07 19.01
CA ALA A 442 -4.57 -17.80 18.93
C ALA A 442 -4.82 -18.31 20.35
N ARG A 443 -5.82 -17.70 21.00
CA ARG A 443 -6.29 -18.10 22.33
C ARG A 443 -6.60 -19.60 22.26
N PRO A 444 -6.07 -20.46 23.15
CA PRO A 444 -6.41 -21.87 23.12
C PRO A 444 -7.90 -22.00 23.42
N VAL A 445 -8.67 -22.48 22.46
CA VAL A 445 -10.03 -22.94 22.70
C VAL A 445 -9.88 -24.29 23.40
N THR A 446 -10.22 -24.31 24.68
CA THR A 446 -10.25 -25.53 25.48
C THR A 446 -11.16 -26.56 24.82
N ALA A 447 -10.63 -27.75 24.61
CA ALA A 447 -11.34 -28.91 24.10
C ALA A 447 -12.55 -29.24 24.99
N ASP A 448 -13.75 -29.09 24.43
CA ASP A 448 -14.96 -29.90 24.65
C ASP A 448 -16.19 -29.08 24.26
N SER A 449 -16.35 -28.82 22.95
CA SER A 449 -17.62 -28.45 22.34
C SER A 449 -17.57 -28.78 20.83
N PRO A 450 -18.68 -28.74 20.07
CA PRO A 450 -18.77 -29.11 18.64
C PRO A 450 -17.82 -28.35 17.67
N THR A 451 -16.94 -27.50 18.18
CA THR A 451 -16.03 -26.58 17.48
C THR A 451 -14.85 -27.26 16.76
N SER A 452 -14.69 -28.58 16.82
CA SER A 452 -13.58 -29.33 16.20
C SER A 452 -13.94 -30.11 14.93
N ALA A 453 -15.13 -29.94 14.36
CA ALA A 453 -15.54 -30.67 13.16
C ALA A 453 -14.60 -30.38 11.97
N SER A 454 -14.29 -31.43 11.21
CA SER A 454 -13.49 -31.45 9.99
C SER A 454 -14.38 -31.81 8.80
N LEU A 455 -13.88 -31.62 7.57
CA LEU A 455 -14.59 -32.00 6.36
C LEU A 455 -13.85 -33.14 5.64
N ASP A 456 -14.44 -34.33 5.63
CA ASP A 456 -13.92 -35.50 4.93
C ASP A 456 -14.25 -35.41 3.43
N VAL A 457 -13.26 -35.59 2.55
CA VAL A 457 -13.43 -35.60 1.09
C VAL A 457 -13.98 -36.95 0.63
N MET A 458 -15.25 -36.97 0.22
CA MET A 458 -15.98 -38.19 -0.20
C MET A 458 -15.89 -38.43 -1.70
N GLY A 459 -15.96 -37.35 -2.48
CA GLY A 459 -15.88 -37.41 -3.94
C GLY A 459 -15.37 -36.11 -4.50
N LEU A 460 -14.78 -36.18 -5.69
CA LEU A 460 -14.23 -35.03 -6.39
C LEU A 460 -14.54 -35.10 -7.89
N SER A 461 -14.57 -33.94 -8.53
CA SER A 461 -14.68 -33.82 -9.97
C SER A 461 -13.86 -32.63 -10.43
N PHE A 462 -13.41 -32.69 -11.67
CA PHE A 462 -12.70 -31.59 -12.29
C PHE A 462 -12.85 -31.64 -13.80
N LYS A 463 -12.57 -30.50 -14.42
CA LYS A 463 -12.33 -30.39 -15.86
C LYS A 463 -11.17 -29.43 -16.03
N LEU A 464 -10.06 -29.92 -16.57
CA LEU A 464 -8.80 -29.18 -16.67
C LEU A 464 -8.26 -29.22 -18.11
N PRO A 465 -7.48 -28.21 -18.51
CA PRO A 465 -6.94 -28.11 -19.86
C PRO A 465 -5.80 -29.13 -20.10
N PRO A 466 -5.49 -29.43 -21.38
CA PRO A 466 -6.39 -29.22 -22.50
C PRO A 466 -7.56 -30.22 -22.45
N ASN A 467 -7.34 -31.47 -22.01
CA ASN A 467 -8.40 -32.48 -21.95
C ASN A 467 -8.17 -33.51 -20.84
N VAL A 468 -7.87 -33.06 -19.63
CA VAL A 468 -7.59 -33.96 -18.52
C VAL A 468 -8.92 -34.44 -17.92
N GLN A 469 -9.18 -35.75 -18.00
CA GLN A 469 -10.48 -36.36 -17.66
C GLN A 469 -10.42 -37.25 -16.41
N THR A 470 -9.25 -37.79 -16.04
CA THR A 470 -9.09 -38.70 -14.90
C THR A 470 -8.02 -38.21 -13.92
N THR A 471 -8.10 -38.66 -12.66
CA THR A 471 -7.09 -38.29 -11.63
C THR A 471 -5.71 -38.82 -11.99
N CYS A 472 -5.64 -39.92 -12.74
CA CYS A 472 -4.41 -40.44 -13.33
C CYS A 472 -3.86 -39.51 -14.41
N ASP A 473 -4.70 -38.91 -15.26
CA ASP A 473 -4.26 -37.95 -16.26
C ASP A 473 -3.67 -36.70 -15.60
N VAL A 474 -4.35 -36.18 -14.56
CA VAL A 474 -3.84 -35.04 -13.75
C VAL A 474 -2.48 -35.40 -13.18
N TRP A 475 -2.39 -36.56 -12.53
CA TRP A 475 -1.16 -37.01 -11.89
C TRP A 475 -0.01 -37.17 -12.88
N ASN A 476 -0.27 -37.81 -14.02
CA ASN A 476 0.71 -38.02 -15.07
C ASN A 476 1.21 -36.70 -15.65
N ALA A 477 0.33 -35.72 -15.85
CA ALA A 477 0.70 -34.38 -16.30
C ALA A 477 1.61 -33.66 -15.29
N LEU A 478 1.29 -33.75 -13.99
CA LEU A 478 2.11 -33.20 -12.92
C LEU A 478 3.51 -33.84 -12.88
N VAL A 479 3.59 -35.17 -12.95
CA VAL A 479 4.87 -35.90 -12.90
C VAL A 479 5.74 -35.65 -14.13
N ARG A 480 5.15 -35.55 -15.32
CA ARG A 480 5.91 -35.29 -16.56
C ARG A 480 6.35 -33.85 -16.73
N GLY A 481 5.82 -32.92 -15.94
CA GLY A 481 6.07 -31.50 -16.19
C GLY A 481 5.28 -30.94 -17.37
N ASP A 482 4.15 -31.55 -17.73
CA ASP A 482 3.34 -31.13 -18.88
C ASP A 482 2.81 -29.69 -18.65
N VAL A 483 2.86 -28.86 -19.69
CA VAL A 483 2.33 -27.49 -19.69
C VAL A 483 1.11 -27.43 -20.60
N ALA A 484 -0.07 -27.26 -20.00
CA ALA A 484 -1.38 -27.24 -20.65
C ALA A 484 -1.77 -25.86 -21.20
N ILE A 485 -0.79 -25.06 -21.63
CA ILE A 485 -1.01 -23.73 -22.20
C ILE A 485 -0.91 -23.81 -23.73
N GLY A 486 -1.89 -23.25 -24.42
CA GLY A 486 -1.92 -23.24 -25.88
C GLY A 486 -2.71 -22.07 -26.45
N ASN A 487 -2.71 -21.95 -27.77
CA ASN A 487 -3.51 -20.96 -28.48
C ASN A 487 -5.02 -21.21 -28.27
N PRO A 488 -5.86 -20.18 -28.42
CA PRO A 488 -7.30 -20.34 -28.37
C PRO A 488 -7.79 -21.43 -29.34
N PRO A 489 -8.74 -22.30 -28.92
CA PRO A 489 -9.26 -23.37 -29.76
C PRO A 489 -10.07 -22.84 -30.95
N ASP A 490 -10.62 -21.63 -30.84
CA ASP A 490 -11.22 -20.88 -31.96
C ASP A 490 -10.25 -19.78 -32.43
N PRO A 491 -9.68 -19.86 -33.64
CA PRO A 491 -8.77 -18.85 -34.17
C PRO A 491 -9.40 -17.45 -34.34
N SER A 492 -10.74 -17.35 -34.33
CA SER A 492 -11.44 -16.06 -34.34
C SER A 492 -11.45 -15.37 -32.98
N PHE A 493 -11.18 -16.12 -31.90
CA PHE A 493 -11.00 -15.57 -30.56
C PHE A 493 -9.65 -14.85 -30.49
N LYS A 494 -9.67 -13.53 -30.26
CA LYS A 494 -8.47 -12.68 -30.16
C LYS A 494 -7.73 -12.83 -28.81
N GLY A 495 -7.79 -14.01 -28.19
CA GLY A 495 -7.16 -14.26 -26.88
C GLY A 495 -5.66 -14.54 -26.98
N LEU A 496 -4.95 -14.25 -25.89
CA LEU A 496 -3.57 -14.69 -25.70
C LEU A 496 -3.54 -16.21 -25.41
N PRO A 497 -2.39 -16.89 -25.59
CA PRO A 497 -2.27 -18.29 -25.18
C PRO A 497 -2.64 -18.47 -23.70
N ALA A 498 -3.44 -19.48 -23.41
CA ALA A 498 -4.00 -19.74 -22.09
C ALA A 498 -4.25 -21.25 -21.87
N GLY A 499 -4.64 -21.62 -20.66
CA GLY A 499 -5.09 -22.99 -20.35
C GLY A 499 -6.51 -23.23 -20.84
N TYR A 500 -6.71 -23.39 -22.15
CA TYR A 500 -8.04 -23.61 -22.72
C TYR A 500 -8.50 -25.06 -22.64
N LEU A 501 -9.80 -25.26 -22.37
CA LEU A 501 -10.40 -26.59 -22.53
C LEU A 501 -10.44 -26.97 -24.01
N ASN A 502 -10.13 -28.23 -24.31
CA ASN A 502 -10.12 -28.82 -25.64
C ASN A 502 -10.70 -30.25 -25.59
N PRO A 503 -11.95 -30.48 -26.06
CA PRO A 503 -12.80 -29.51 -26.73
C PRO A 503 -13.24 -28.36 -25.80
N PRO A 504 -13.48 -27.16 -26.34
CA PRO A 504 -13.93 -26.01 -25.55
C PRO A 504 -15.26 -26.29 -24.88
N PHE A 505 -15.48 -25.72 -23.69
CA PHE A 505 -16.78 -25.78 -23.02
C PHE A 505 -17.72 -24.69 -23.56
N ASP A 506 -17.95 -24.77 -24.87
CA ASP A 506 -18.74 -23.84 -25.66
C ASP A 506 -20.24 -23.93 -25.35
N SER A 507 -21.05 -23.06 -25.96
CA SER A 507 -22.50 -23.06 -25.76
C SER A 507 -23.16 -24.41 -26.09
N LYS A 508 -22.65 -25.15 -27.08
CA LYS A 508 -23.19 -26.47 -27.45
C LYS A 508 -22.95 -27.49 -26.34
N THR A 509 -21.72 -27.54 -25.81
CA THR A 509 -21.33 -28.42 -24.71
C THR A 509 -22.05 -28.03 -23.43
N ALA A 510 -22.15 -26.73 -23.14
CA ALA A 510 -22.90 -26.19 -22.01
C ALA A 510 -24.39 -26.60 -22.06
N ILE A 511 -25.05 -26.48 -23.21
CA ILE A 511 -26.45 -26.91 -23.38
C ILE A 511 -26.61 -28.42 -23.15
N ALA A 512 -25.67 -29.23 -23.63
CA ALA A 512 -25.71 -30.68 -23.41
C ALA A 512 -25.59 -31.01 -21.91
N ALA A 513 -24.63 -30.40 -21.21
CA ALA A 513 -24.47 -30.55 -19.75
C ALA A 513 -25.71 -30.07 -18.98
N ALA A 514 -26.27 -28.91 -19.36
CA ALA A 514 -27.50 -28.37 -18.78
C ALA A 514 -28.67 -29.36 -18.86
N ARG A 515 -28.85 -30.00 -20.01
CA ARG A 515 -29.93 -30.97 -20.25
C ARG A 515 -29.79 -32.21 -19.38
N VAL A 516 -28.57 -32.70 -19.17
CA VAL A 516 -28.30 -33.82 -18.25
C VAL A 516 -28.74 -33.47 -16.82
N ALA A 517 -28.57 -32.22 -16.41
CA ALA A 517 -29.03 -31.71 -15.12
C ALA A 517 -30.51 -31.25 -15.11
N GLY A 518 -31.29 -31.55 -16.15
CA GLY A 518 -32.72 -31.25 -16.22
C GLY A 518 -33.09 -29.85 -16.71
N VAL A 519 -32.11 -29.01 -17.10
CA VAL A 519 -32.37 -27.66 -17.66
C VAL A 519 -32.56 -27.76 -19.17
N GLN A 520 -33.72 -27.36 -19.68
CA GLN A 520 -34.11 -27.58 -21.08
C GLN A 520 -34.50 -26.30 -21.84
N GLY A 521 -34.74 -26.45 -23.15
CA GLY A 521 -35.39 -25.43 -23.97
C GLY A 521 -34.65 -24.08 -24.04
N ALA A 522 -35.41 -22.99 -23.88
CA ALA A 522 -34.89 -21.63 -23.93
C ALA A 522 -34.01 -21.29 -22.73
N GLU A 523 -34.23 -21.92 -21.58
CA GLU A 523 -33.41 -21.69 -20.39
C GLU A 523 -31.99 -22.21 -20.59
N ALA A 524 -31.83 -23.44 -21.08
CA ALA A 524 -30.51 -24.02 -21.36
C ALA A 524 -29.71 -23.17 -22.37
N LYS A 525 -30.38 -22.58 -23.36
CA LYS A 525 -29.76 -21.70 -24.36
C LYS A 525 -29.37 -20.34 -23.80
N ALA A 526 -30.05 -19.89 -22.75
CA ALA A 526 -29.83 -18.59 -22.13
C ALA A 526 -28.91 -18.63 -20.92
N MET A 527 -28.42 -19.82 -20.56
CA MET A 527 -27.59 -20.06 -19.39
C MET A 527 -26.13 -19.87 -19.71
N ASP A 528 -25.42 -19.18 -18.82
CA ASP A 528 -23.99 -19.02 -18.90
C ASP A 528 -23.26 -20.38 -18.88
N PRO A 529 -22.24 -20.60 -19.74
CA PRO A 529 -21.47 -21.83 -19.74
C PRO A 529 -20.84 -22.19 -18.39
N GLN A 530 -20.53 -21.24 -17.51
CA GLN A 530 -20.00 -21.51 -16.17
C GLN A 530 -21.04 -22.20 -15.27
N HIS A 531 -22.32 -21.85 -15.40
CA HIS A 531 -23.40 -22.53 -14.67
C HIS A 531 -23.53 -23.98 -15.16
N ALA A 532 -23.46 -24.20 -16.47
CA ALA A 532 -23.46 -25.54 -17.05
C ALA A 532 -22.22 -26.35 -16.63
N LEU A 533 -21.05 -25.72 -16.53
CA LEU A 533 -19.83 -26.36 -16.05
C LEU A 533 -19.98 -26.80 -14.59
N ALA A 534 -20.52 -25.94 -13.72
CA ALA A 534 -20.79 -26.28 -12.33
C ALA A 534 -21.78 -27.46 -12.21
N LEU A 535 -22.84 -27.49 -13.02
CA LEU A 535 -23.79 -28.61 -13.06
C LEU A 535 -23.13 -29.91 -13.55
N HIS A 536 -22.29 -29.82 -14.59
CA HIS A 536 -21.53 -30.95 -15.12
C HIS A 536 -20.60 -31.54 -14.05
N LEU A 537 -19.82 -30.69 -13.39
CA LEU A 537 -18.91 -31.09 -12.32
C LEU A 537 -19.69 -31.69 -11.15
N ALA A 538 -20.80 -31.09 -10.74
CA ALA A 538 -21.62 -31.64 -9.66
C ALA A 538 -22.13 -33.05 -9.99
N SER A 539 -22.52 -33.32 -11.24
CA SER A 539 -22.91 -34.68 -11.68
C SER A 539 -21.74 -35.65 -11.55
N LYS A 540 -20.55 -35.26 -12.04
CA LYS A 540 -19.34 -36.11 -11.98
C LYS A 540 -18.85 -36.33 -10.56
N MET A 541 -19.03 -35.35 -9.68
CA MET A 541 -18.68 -35.45 -8.27
C MET A 541 -19.58 -36.47 -7.54
N TRP A 542 -20.88 -36.49 -7.83
CA TRP A 542 -21.79 -37.51 -7.30
C TRP A 542 -21.45 -38.91 -7.83
N GLU A 543 -21.07 -39.02 -9.10
CA GLU A 543 -20.58 -40.28 -9.68
C GLU A 543 -19.31 -40.77 -8.97
N ASP A 544 -18.32 -39.89 -8.75
CA ASP A 544 -17.05 -40.23 -8.08
C ASP A 544 -17.23 -40.58 -6.59
N ALA A 545 -18.12 -39.88 -5.88
CA ALA A 545 -18.43 -40.18 -4.48
C ALA A 545 -19.01 -41.59 -4.28
N GLY A 546 -19.56 -42.18 -5.34
CA GLY A 546 -20.17 -43.50 -5.32
C GLY A 546 -21.54 -43.55 -4.60
N PRO A 547 -22.22 -44.70 -4.69
CA PRO A 547 -23.60 -44.83 -4.23
C PRO A 547 -23.75 -44.67 -2.71
N GLN A 548 -22.80 -45.19 -1.92
CA GLN A 548 -22.88 -45.14 -0.45
C GLN A 548 -22.83 -43.70 0.08
N ALA A 549 -21.82 -42.91 -0.33
CA ALA A 549 -21.72 -41.51 0.09
C ALA A 549 -22.86 -40.66 -0.49
N THR A 550 -23.28 -40.92 -1.72
CA THR A 550 -24.42 -40.24 -2.34
C THR A 550 -25.72 -40.47 -1.55
N THR A 551 -26.01 -41.72 -1.19
CA THR A 551 -27.18 -42.05 -0.39
C THR A 551 -27.10 -41.41 0.99
N ALA A 552 -25.94 -41.46 1.64
CA ALA A 552 -25.72 -40.85 2.94
C ALA A 552 -25.93 -39.33 2.91
N ALA A 553 -25.44 -38.64 1.89
CA ALA A 553 -25.64 -37.19 1.74
C ALA A 553 -27.12 -36.86 1.55
N LYS A 554 -27.81 -37.60 0.68
CA LYS A 554 -29.21 -37.34 0.29
C LYS A 554 -30.24 -37.72 1.35
N THR A 555 -29.84 -38.25 2.51
CA THR A 555 -30.79 -38.51 3.62
C THR A 555 -31.40 -37.23 4.18
N ASN A 556 -30.67 -36.11 4.12
CA ASN A 556 -31.16 -34.82 4.60
C ASN A 556 -30.71 -33.67 3.70
N LEU A 557 -31.51 -33.37 2.67
CA LEU A 557 -31.23 -32.33 1.68
C LEU A 557 -31.15 -30.91 2.27
N SER A 558 -31.74 -30.66 3.44
CA SER A 558 -31.65 -29.38 4.17
C SER A 558 -30.32 -29.18 4.91
N ARG A 559 -29.53 -30.24 5.03
CA ARG A 559 -28.21 -30.26 5.66
C ARG A 559 -27.08 -30.35 4.64
N ILE A 560 -27.37 -30.16 3.36
CA ILE A 560 -26.35 -30.05 2.32
C ILE A 560 -26.16 -28.58 1.97
N GLY A 561 -24.95 -28.05 2.12
CA GLY A 561 -24.59 -26.70 1.66
C GLY A 561 -23.93 -26.73 0.27
N VAL A 562 -24.03 -25.65 -0.49
CA VAL A 562 -23.42 -25.46 -1.81
C VAL A 562 -22.63 -24.15 -1.83
N TYR A 563 -21.31 -24.22 -1.99
CA TYR A 563 -20.40 -23.06 -1.93
C TYR A 563 -19.48 -23.09 -3.14
N ILE A 564 -19.69 -22.17 -4.09
CA ILE A 564 -18.95 -22.19 -5.37
C ILE A 564 -18.27 -20.85 -5.60
N GLY A 565 -16.96 -20.88 -5.82
CA GLY A 565 -16.18 -19.74 -6.27
C GLY A 565 -16.37 -19.49 -7.77
N ALA A 566 -16.77 -18.27 -8.13
CA ALA A 566 -16.90 -17.83 -9.53
C ALA A 566 -16.84 -16.30 -9.61
N TRP A 567 -16.24 -15.77 -10.68
CA TRP A 567 -16.13 -14.30 -10.85
C TRP A 567 -16.15 -13.79 -12.29
N GLN A 568 -16.01 -14.66 -13.30
CA GLN A 568 -15.94 -14.21 -14.70
C GLN A 568 -17.25 -13.56 -15.13
N PRO A 569 -17.19 -12.50 -15.95
CA PRO A 569 -18.39 -11.92 -16.54
C PRO A 569 -19.11 -12.97 -17.39
N PRO A 570 -20.45 -12.86 -17.53
CA PRO A 570 -21.20 -13.84 -18.28
C PRO A 570 -20.92 -13.74 -19.78
N ALA A 571 -20.90 -14.89 -20.46
CA ALA A 571 -20.56 -15.08 -21.87
C ALA A 571 -21.48 -14.36 -22.89
N GLY A 572 -22.55 -13.71 -22.42
CA GLY A 572 -23.62 -13.19 -23.26
C GLY A 572 -24.56 -14.30 -23.75
N ALA A 573 -25.86 -14.07 -23.68
CA ALA A 573 -26.90 -15.05 -24.04
C ALA A 573 -27.99 -14.40 -24.89
N PRO A 574 -28.69 -15.10 -25.81
CA PRO A 574 -29.81 -14.51 -26.55
C PRO A 574 -30.84 -13.88 -25.60
N ARG A 575 -31.49 -12.79 -26.03
CA ARG A 575 -32.58 -12.19 -25.25
C ARG A 575 -33.67 -13.25 -25.02
N SER A 576 -33.99 -13.48 -23.76
CA SER A 576 -35.03 -14.39 -23.32
C SER A 576 -35.47 -14.02 -21.90
N ALA A 577 -36.62 -14.55 -21.47
CA ALA A 577 -37.07 -14.41 -20.08
C ALA A 577 -36.07 -15.03 -19.06
N TYR A 578 -35.22 -15.96 -19.52
CA TYR A 578 -34.27 -16.67 -18.68
C TYR A 578 -32.89 -16.00 -18.60
N ARG A 579 -32.60 -14.99 -19.43
CA ARG A 579 -31.25 -14.39 -19.51
C ARG A 579 -30.76 -13.82 -18.18
N VAL A 580 -31.64 -13.20 -17.40
CA VAL A 580 -31.26 -12.67 -16.08
C VAL A 580 -30.84 -13.82 -15.17
N LEU A 581 -31.68 -14.84 -15.00
CA LEU A 581 -31.35 -16.01 -14.17
C LEU A 581 -30.19 -16.84 -14.75
N GLY A 582 -30.00 -16.82 -16.06
CA GLY A 582 -28.96 -17.56 -16.77
C GLY A 582 -27.55 -17.02 -16.54
N ASN A 583 -27.43 -15.73 -16.23
CA ASN A 583 -26.15 -15.01 -16.22
C ASN A 583 -25.77 -14.41 -14.84
N GLN A 584 -26.66 -14.44 -13.86
CA GLN A 584 -26.39 -13.90 -12.52
C GLN A 584 -25.53 -14.85 -11.70
N LEU A 585 -24.43 -14.35 -11.12
CA LEU A 585 -23.52 -15.12 -10.27
C LEU A 585 -24.25 -15.80 -9.09
N SER A 586 -25.22 -15.12 -8.47
CA SER A 586 -26.01 -15.67 -7.37
C SER A 586 -26.82 -16.91 -7.78
N ALA A 587 -27.24 -16.99 -9.05
CA ALA A 587 -28.00 -18.12 -9.55
C ALA A 587 -27.14 -19.38 -9.79
N LEU A 588 -25.81 -19.25 -9.86
CA LEU A 588 -24.91 -20.38 -10.14
C LEU A 588 -25.03 -21.49 -9.08
N SER A 589 -24.79 -21.16 -7.81
CA SER A 589 -24.91 -22.10 -6.70
C SER A 589 -26.35 -22.55 -6.48
N SER A 590 -27.32 -21.64 -6.62
CA SER A 590 -28.75 -21.99 -6.52
C SER A 590 -29.19 -23.00 -7.60
N ARG A 591 -28.62 -22.95 -8.81
CA ARG A 591 -28.90 -23.92 -9.87
C ARG A 591 -28.38 -25.31 -9.52
N VAL A 592 -27.17 -25.40 -8.97
CA VAL A 592 -26.64 -26.67 -8.47
C VAL A 592 -27.52 -27.21 -7.35
N ALA A 593 -27.91 -26.37 -6.38
CA ALA A 593 -28.81 -26.79 -5.32
C ALA A 593 -30.16 -27.29 -5.86
N ASN A 594 -30.77 -26.53 -6.77
CA ASN A 594 -32.06 -26.87 -7.39
C ASN A 594 -32.00 -28.18 -8.19
N ALA A 595 -30.92 -28.42 -8.96
CA ALA A 595 -30.77 -29.63 -9.77
C ALA A 595 -30.74 -30.92 -8.93
N TYR A 596 -30.35 -30.83 -7.66
CA TYR A 596 -30.29 -31.96 -6.73
C TYR A 596 -31.28 -31.83 -5.56
N ALA A 597 -32.26 -30.92 -5.66
CA ALA A 597 -33.28 -30.64 -4.63
C ALA A 597 -32.71 -30.31 -3.24
N ILE A 598 -31.51 -29.73 -3.19
CA ILE A 598 -30.84 -29.29 -1.98
C ILE A 598 -31.55 -28.05 -1.44
N THR A 599 -31.85 -28.05 -0.13
CA THR A 599 -32.57 -26.96 0.56
C THR A 599 -31.74 -26.32 1.67
N GLY A 600 -30.47 -26.71 1.81
CA GLY A 600 -29.50 -26.01 2.67
C GLY A 600 -28.92 -24.75 2.01
N PRO A 601 -27.90 -24.13 2.63
CA PRO A 601 -27.30 -22.90 2.13
C PRO A 601 -26.75 -23.06 0.71
N ALA A 602 -26.95 -22.05 -0.15
CA ALA A 602 -26.37 -22.00 -1.50
C ALA A 602 -25.75 -20.61 -1.74
N MET A 603 -24.42 -20.58 -1.90
CA MET A 603 -23.64 -19.34 -1.98
C MET A 603 -22.67 -19.39 -3.16
N THR A 604 -22.70 -18.35 -3.97
CA THR A 604 -21.64 -18.07 -4.95
C THR A 604 -20.73 -17.00 -4.35
N ILE A 605 -19.43 -17.27 -4.29
CA ILE A 605 -18.44 -16.40 -3.64
C ILE A 605 -17.50 -15.83 -4.70
N ASN A 606 -17.28 -14.51 -4.62
CA ASN A 606 -16.34 -13.79 -5.47
C ASN A 606 -15.36 -13.01 -4.59
N THR A 607 -14.16 -13.59 -4.44
CA THR A 607 -12.97 -12.92 -3.90
C THR A 607 -11.83 -13.02 -4.91
N ALA A 608 -12.15 -12.91 -6.21
CA ALA A 608 -11.21 -13.14 -7.31
C ALA A 608 -10.50 -14.51 -7.20
N CYS A 609 -9.17 -14.56 -7.21
CA CYS A 609 -8.38 -15.78 -7.24
C CYS A 609 -8.52 -16.69 -6.00
N SER A 610 -8.94 -16.14 -4.85
CA SER A 610 -9.16 -16.89 -3.60
C SER A 610 -10.56 -17.50 -3.48
N SER A 611 -11.47 -17.24 -4.42
CA SER A 611 -12.91 -17.53 -4.29
C SER A 611 -13.23 -18.96 -3.85
N SER A 612 -12.57 -19.97 -4.44
CA SER A 612 -12.81 -21.38 -4.10
C SER A 612 -12.31 -21.79 -2.71
N LEU A 613 -11.24 -21.20 -2.18
CA LEU A 613 -10.81 -21.48 -0.80
C LEU A 613 -11.63 -20.69 0.22
N VAL A 614 -12.10 -19.49 -0.11
CA VAL A 614 -13.07 -18.78 0.74
C VAL A 614 -14.39 -19.55 0.81
N ALA A 615 -14.81 -20.18 -0.29
CA ALA A 615 -15.94 -21.11 -0.31
C ALA A 615 -15.72 -22.34 0.59
N MET A 616 -14.49 -22.86 0.66
CA MET A 616 -14.12 -23.93 1.58
C MET A 616 -14.19 -23.50 3.04
N ASP A 617 -13.67 -22.31 3.38
CA ASP A 617 -13.77 -21.80 4.76
C ASP A 617 -15.24 -21.63 5.17
N ALA A 618 -16.06 -21.01 4.33
CA ALA A 618 -17.49 -20.85 4.59
C ALA A 618 -18.19 -22.19 4.88
N ALA A 619 -17.90 -23.23 4.09
CA ALA A 619 -18.42 -24.57 4.30
C ALA A 619 -17.94 -25.18 5.64
N LEU A 620 -16.66 -25.03 5.99
CA LEU A 620 -16.11 -25.53 7.24
C LEU A 620 -16.73 -24.83 8.46
N ARG A 621 -16.94 -23.51 8.38
CA ARG A 621 -17.63 -22.73 9.43
C ARG A 621 -19.09 -23.20 9.59
N ASP A 622 -19.82 -23.42 8.49
CA ASP A 622 -21.18 -23.93 8.53
C ASP A 622 -21.25 -25.35 9.13
N ALA A 623 -20.28 -26.21 8.79
CA ALA A 623 -20.20 -27.56 9.32
C ALA A 623 -19.93 -27.58 10.84
N ARG A 624 -18.97 -26.77 11.31
CA ARG A 624 -18.66 -26.63 12.75
C ARG A 624 -19.78 -25.97 13.54
N ALA A 625 -20.56 -25.10 12.90
CA ALA A 625 -21.76 -24.53 13.50
C ALA A 625 -22.95 -25.51 13.51
N GLY A 626 -22.80 -26.73 12.99
CA GLY A 626 -23.88 -27.71 12.87
C GLY A 626 -24.99 -27.26 11.90
N ARG A 627 -24.68 -26.36 10.96
CA ARG A 627 -25.61 -25.90 9.91
C ARG A 627 -25.64 -26.83 8.69
N ILE A 628 -24.62 -27.64 8.49
CA ILE A 628 -24.57 -28.61 7.40
C ILE A 628 -23.91 -29.91 7.86
N ASP A 629 -24.36 -31.00 7.27
CA ASP A 629 -23.80 -32.34 7.42
C ASP A 629 -22.90 -32.68 6.22
N PHE A 630 -23.25 -32.15 5.05
CA PHE A 630 -22.49 -32.29 3.80
C PHE A 630 -22.34 -30.95 3.09
N ALA A 631 -21.30 -30.82 2.27
CA ALA A 631 -21.07 -29.63 1.46
C ALA A 631 -20.63 -30.00 0.04
N ILE A 632 -21.13 -29.26 -0.94
CA ILE A 632 -20.57 -29.19 -2.30
C ILE A 632 -19.72 -27.92 -2.34
N VAL A 633 -18.41 -28.07 -2.52
CA VAL A 633 -17.45 -26.95 -2.45
C VAL A 633 -16.53 -26.94 -3.67
N GLY A 634 -16.20 -25.77 -4.20
CA GLY A 634 -15.12 -25.65 -5.18
C GLY A 634 -15.19 -24.36 -5.99
N GLY A 635 -14.85 -24.41 -7.27
CA GLY A 635 -14.94 -23.26 -8.16
C GLY A 635 -14.91 -23.60 -9.64
N VAL A 636 -15.36 -22.66 -10.47
CA VAL A 636 -15.41 -22.76 -11.93
C VAL A 636 -14.90 -21.48 -12.58
N ASN A 637 -14.26 -21.60 -13.74
CA ASN A 637 -13.68 -20.47 -14.46
C ASN A 637 -13.64 -20.75 -15.97
N LEU A 638 -14.17 -19.86 -16.81
CA LEU A 638 -14.10 -19.93 -18.27
C LEU A 638 -13.69 -18.56 -18.83
N VAL A 639 -12.76 -18.52 -19.78
CA VAL A 639 -12.08 -17.30 -20.25
C VAL A 639 -12.20 -17.07 -21.76
N ALA A 640 -12.68 -18.05 -22.53
CA ALA A 640 -12.95 -18.00 -23.97
C ALA A 640 -14.44 -18.18 -24.28
N THR A 641 -15.28 -17.37 -23.66
CA THR A 641 -16.74 -17.48 -23.82
C THR A 641 -17.41 -16.27 -24.46
N SER A 642 -16.74 -15.11 -24.58
CA SER A 642 -17.31 -13.92 -25.23
C SER A 642 -16.25 -12.93 -25.76
N PRO A 643 -16.63 -11.97 -26.63
CA PRO A 643 -15.74 -10.87 -27.03
C PRO A 643 -15.23 -10.03 -25.86
N GLU A 644 -16.05 -9.77 -24.85
CA GLU A 644 -15.66 -9.05 -23.63
C GLU A 644 -14.59 -9.83 -22.83
N ALA A 645 -14.59 -11.16 -22.93
CA ALA A 645 -13.55 -11.98 -22.32
C ALA A 645 -12.18 -11.77 -22.99
N ALA A 646 -12.14 -11.42 -24.28
CA ALA A 646 -10.91 -11.03 -24.99
C ALA A 646 -10.43 -9.64 -24.57
N GLU A 647 -11.34 -8.67 -24.38
CA GLU A 647 -10.99 -7.36 -23.81
C GLU A 647 -10.40 -7.49 -22.41
N ALA A 648 -10.92 -8.42 -21.60
CA ALA A 648 -10.35 -8.72 -20.27
C ALA A 648 -8.91 -9.27 -20.34
N PHE A 649 -8.51 -9.98 -21.41
CA PHE A 649 -7.10 -10.34 -21.62
C PHE A 649 -6.24 -9.09 -21.86
N ASP A 650 -6.71 -8.17 -22.70
CA ASP A 650 -5.99 -6.94 -23.00
C ASP A 650 -5.83 -6.04 -21.77
N ASP A 651 -6.87 -5.91 -20.95
CA ASP A 651 -6.84 -5.11 -19.72
C ASP A 651 -5.88 -5.71 -18.67
N LEU A 652 -5.92 -7.03 -18.46
CA LEU A 652 -5.01 -7.71 -17.53
C LEU A 652 -3.57 -7.68 -18.03
N ASN A 653 -3.36 -7.76 -19.35
CA ASN A 653 -2.05 -7.60 -19.98
C ASN A 653 -1.52 -6.17 -19.81
N ARG A 654 -2.36 -5.15 -20.05
CA ARG A 654 -2.04 -3.73 -19.81
C ARG A 654 -1.74 -3.43 -18.34
N ALA A 655 -2.38 -4.14 -17.43
CA ALA A 655 -2.11 -4.06 -15.99
C ALA A 655 -0.80 -4.78 -15.57
N GLY A 656 -0.10 -5.44 -16.51
CA GLY A 656 1.14 -6.15 -16.24
C GLY A 656 0.97 -7.44 -15.44
N MET A 657 -0.23 -8.02 -15.40
CA MET A 657 -0.52 -9.22 -14.61
C MET A 657 -0.27 -10.52 -15.38
N LEU A 658 -0.33 -10.48 -16.72
CA LEU A 658 -0.19 -11.65 -17.58
C LEU A 658 1.26 -11.86 -18.03
N SER A 659 1.70 -13.12 -18.04
CA SER A 659 2.99 -13.52 -18.57
C SER A 659 3.04 -13.35 -20.10
N PRO A 660 3.96 -12.53 -20.65
CA PRO A 660 4.15 -12.43 -22.10
C PRO A 660 4.64 -13.72 -22.74
N THR A 661 5.29 -14.59 -21.96
CA THR A 661 5.81 -15.88 -22.41
C THR A 661 4.81 -17.02 -22.25
N ALA A 662 3.58 -16.70 -21.83
CA ALA A 662 2.49 -17.64 -21.63
C ALA A 662 2.88 -18.83 -20.72
N ARG A 663 3.64 -18.56 -19.66
CA ARG A 663 3.91 -19.55 -18.59
C ARG A 663 3.86 -18.91 -17.21
N CYS A 664 3.31 -19.64 -16.24
CA CYS A 664 3.52 -19.31 -14.84
C CYS A 664 4.92 -19.82 -14.46
N HIS A 665 5.94 -18.96 -14.52
CA HIS A 665 7.31 -19.35 -14.17
C HIS A 665 7.53 -19.34 -12.66
N THR A 666 6.71 -20.10 -11.94
CA THR A 666 6.73 -20.14 -10.48
C THR A 666 8.12 -20.51 -9.97
N PHE A 667 8.63 -19.75 -9.00
CA PHE A 667 9.98 -19.87 -8.41
C PHE A 667 11.17 -19.46 -9.30
N SER A 668 10.95 -19.16 -10.58
CA SER A 668 12.02 -18.84 -11.53
C SER A 668 12.39 -17.37 -11.52
N ASP A 669 13.65 -17.05 -11.85
CA ASP A 669 14.07 -15.67 -12.17
C ASP A 669 13.37 -15.16 -13.46
N ALA A 670 12.88 -16.07 -14.30
CA ALA A 670 12.06 -15.74 -15.48
C ALA A 670 10.60 -15.39 -15.16
N ALA A 671 10.20 -15.33 -13.89
CA ALA A 671 8.87 -14.90 -13.46
C ALA A 671 8.47 -13.57 -14.12
N ASP A 672 7.35 -13.54 -14.84
CA ASP A 672 6.92 -12.39 -15.64
C ASP A 672 5.40 -12.16 -15.64
N GLY A 673 4.66 -12.92 -14.81
CA GLY A 673 3.20 -12.83 -14.72
C GLY A 673 2.57 -14.22 -14.63
N TYR A 674 1.25 -14.26 -14.52
CA TYR A 674 0.51 -15.53 -14.56
C TYR A 674 -0.13 -15.74 -15.94
N VAL A 675 -0.56 -16.97 -16.22
CA VAL A 675 -1.30 -17.31 -17.43
C VAL A 675 -2.73 -17.67 -17.06
N ARG A 676 -3.73 -17.09 -17.74
CA ARG A 676 -5.14 -17.43 -17.49
C ARG A 676 -5.42 -18.89 -17.85
N SER A 677 -6.43 -19.49 -17.23
CA SER A 677 -6.86 -20.85 -17.55
C SER A 677 -8.35 -21.06 -17.30
N GLU A 678 -8.93 -21.99 -18.03
CA GLU A 678 -10.28 -22.47 -17.89
C GLU A 678 -10.35 -23.77 -17.12
N GLY A 679 -11.54 -24.09 -16.61
CA GLY A 679 -11.85 -25.34 -15.94
C GLY A 679 -12.51 -25.13 -14.59
N GLY A 680 -12.47 -26.16 -13.76
CA GLY A 680 -13.01 -26.10 -12.41
C GLY A 680 -12.86 -27.42 -11.68
N CYS A 681 -13.01 -27.36 -10.36
CA CYS A 681 -13.05 -28.54 -9.50
C CYS A 681 -14.17 -28.39 -8.47
N LEU A 682 -14.91 -29.47 -8.19
CA LEU A 682 -15.90 -29.55 -7.11
C LEU A 682 -15.66 -30.78 -6.24
N PHE A 683 -15.93 -30.64 -4.94
CA PHE A 683 -15.73 -31.67 -3.92
C PHE A 683 -17.03 -31.88 -3.14
N LEU A 684 -17.38 -33.16 -2.92
CA LEU A 684 -18.40 -33.55 -1.95
C LEU A 684 -17.69 -33.81 -0.63
N LEU A 685 -18.08 -33.04 0.38
CA LEU A 685 -17.48 -33.07 1.70
C LEU A 685 -18.50 -33.52 2.73
N LYS A 686 -18.07 -34.32 3.71
CA LYS A 686 -18.88 -34.74 4.85
C LYS A 686 -18.31 -34.16 6.14
N SER A 687 -19.15 -33.56 6.97
CA SER A 687 -18.75 -33.13 8.31
C SER A 687 -18.47 -34.34 9.21
N SER A 688 -17.33 -34.34 9.90
CA SER A 688 -16.99 -35.39 10.87
C SER A 688 -17.87 -35.37 12.12
N ALA A 689 -18.61 -34.28 12.36
CA ALA A 689 -19.62 -34.21 13.41
C ALA A 689 -20.82 -35.14 13.15
N VAL A 690 -21.03 -35.56 11.89
CA VAL A 690 -22.10 -36.47 11.51
C VAL A 690 -21.76 -37.88 11.93
N LYS A 691 -22.40 -38.34 13.02
CA LYS A 691 -22.32 -39.74 13.48
C LYS A 691 -22.92 -40.67 12.42
N ALA A 692 -22.34 -41.86 12.28
CA ALA A 692 -22.82 -42.88 11.34
C ALA A 692 -24.32 -43.19 11.58
N VAL A 693 -25.10 -43.16 10.51
CA VAL A 693 -26.52 -43.54 10.54
C VAL A 693 -26.61 -45.05 10.80
N GLY A 694 -27.24 -45.46 11.90
CA GLY A 694 -27.60 -46.87 12.13
C GLY A 694 -26.68 -47.71 13.03
N GLY A 695 -25.74 -47.12 13.78
CA GLY A 695 -25.00 -47.84 14.84
C GLY A 695 -24.03 -48.92 14.37
N ARG A 696 -23.82 -49.09 13.05
CA ARG A 696 -22.75 -49.88 12.45
C ARG A 696 -21.84 -48.95 11.66
N GLN A 697 -20.55 -49.03 11.96
CA GLN A 697 -19.50 -48.19 11.40
C GLN A 697 -19.08 -48.73 10.03
N GLU A 698 -19.97 -48.68 9.03
CA GLU A 698 -19.47 -48.69 7.65
C GLU A 698 -18.84 -47.33 7.41
N ALA A 699 -17.51 -47.27 7.57
CA ALA A 699 -16.74 -46.08 7.31
C ALA A 699 -16.87 -45.74 5.81
N LEU A 700 -17.54 -44.62 5.51
CA LEU A 700 -17.58 -44.11 4.14
C LEU A 700 -16.14 -43.84 3.68
N PRO A 701 -15.78 -44.18 2.43
CA PRO A 701 -14.45 -43.95 1.91
C PRO A 701 -14.11 -42.45 1.97
N CYS A 702 -12.99 -42.14 2.59
CA CYS A 702 -12.45 -40.79 2.73
C CYS A 702 -11.11 -40.73 2.01
N ARG A 703 -10.95 -39.75 1.12
CA ARG A 703 -9.71 -39.56 0.34
C ARG A 703 -8.69 -38.71 1.10
N ALA A 704 -9.16 -37.67 1.75
CA ALA A 704 -8.39 -36.73 2.58
C ALA A 704 -9.37 -35.98 3.49
N ARG A 705 -8.86 -35.27 4.49
CA ARG A 705 -9.68 -34.49 5.41
C ARG A 705 -9.19 -33.05 5.47
N ILE A 706 -10.11 -32.10 5.33
CA ILE A 706 -9.88 -30.69 5.62
C ILE A 706 -10.02 -30.50 7.13
N VAL A 707 -8.92 -30.17 7.80
CA VAL A 707 -8.85 -30.07 9.26
C VAL A 707 -8.84 -28.64 9.78
N GLY A 708 -8.43 -27.69 8.95
CA GLY A 708 -8.52 -26.27 9.30
C GLY A 708 -8.50 -25.35 8.10
N SER A 709 -9.01 -24.15 8.31
CA SER A 709 -8.97 -23.07 7.32
C SER A 709 -8.93 -21.71 8.00
N ALA A 710 -8.43 -20.72 7.27
CA ALA A 710 -8.57 -19.32 7.64
C ALA A 710 -8.67 -18.44 6.39
N VAL A 711 -9.33 -17.31 6.57
CA VAL A 711 -9.44 -16.23 5.58
C VAL A 711 -9.12 -14.91 6.26
N ASN A 712 -8.32 -14.07 5.62
CA ASN A 712 -8.09 -12.70 6.08
C ASN A 712 -7.95 -11.72 4.91
N GLN A 713 -7.57 -10.48 5.22
CA GLN A 713 -7.40 -9.40 4.26
C GLN A 713 -6.00 -8.78 4.40
N ASN A 714 -5.44 -8.30 3.29
CA ASN A 714 -4.25 -7.45 3.31
C ASN A 714 -4.52 -6.16 4.09
N GLY A 715 -3.49 -5.63 4.76
CA GLY A 715 -3.53 -4.30 5.36
C GLY A 715 -3.68 -3.17 4.32
N PRO A 716 -3.79 -1.90 4.74
CA PRO A 716 -3.84 -0.77 3.83
C PRO A 716 -2.55 -0.69 3.00
N ARG A 717 -2.60 -1.14 1.75
CA ARG A 717 -1.48 -1.16 0.80
C ARG A 717 -1.85 -0.38 -0.46
N LYS A 718 -0.87 0.27 -1.10
CA LYS A 718 -1.03 0.96 -2.39
C LYS A 718 -0.02 0.38 -3.39
N PRO A 719 -0.45 0.00 -4.61
CA PRO A 719 -1.84 -0.15 -5.05
C PRO A 719 -2.57 -1.26 -4.28
N LEU A 720 -3.90 -1.31 -4.37
CA LEU A 720 -4.75 -2.34 -3.73
C LEU A 720 -4.32 -3.78 -4.09
N THR A 721 -3.64 -3.95 -5.24
CA THR A 721 -3.13 -5.22 -5.75
C THR A 721 -1.80 -5.66 -5.16
N ALA A 722 -1.19 -4.87 -4.28
CA ALA A 722 0.04 -5.23 -3.60
C ALA A 722 -0.16 -6.46 -2.69
N VAL A 723 0.79 -7.40 -2.76
CA VAL A 723 0.85 -8.59 -1.91
C VAL A 723 1.30 -8.23 -0.49
N ASP A 724 0.81 -8.98 0.50
CA ASP A 724 1.04 -8.69 1.92
C ASP A 724 1.44 -9.97 2.68
N PRO A 725 2.74 -10.21 2.87
CA PRO A 725 3.21 -11.40 3.56
C PRO A 725 2.95 -11.42 5.06
N VAL A 726 2.71 -10.28 5.73
CA VAL A 726 2.22 -10.30 7.12
C VAL A 726 0.86 -11.00 7.15
N SER A 727 -0.04 -10.58 6.26
CA SER A 727 -1.35 -11.19 6.14
C SER A 727 -1.27 -12.65 5.65
N GLN A 728 -0.35 -12.98 4.74
CA GLN A 728 -0.15 -14.37 4.31
C GLN A 728 0.39 -15.26 5.46
N GLU A 729 1.37 -14.79 6.23
CA GLU A 729 1.87 -15.50 7.41
C GLU A 729 0.73 -15.71 8.42
N ALA A 730 -0.01 -14.63 8.71
CA ALA A 730 -1.11 -14.67 9.66
C ALA A 730 -2.21 -15.64 9.25
N VAL A 731 -2.59 -15.70 7.96
CA VAL A 731 -3.62 -16.66 7.49
C VAL A 731 -3.10 -18.10 7.54
N ILE A 732 -1.83 -18.34 7.22
CA ILE A 732 -1.22 -19.69 7.34
C ILE A 732 -1.23 -20.14 8.80
N ARG A 733 -0.78 -19.30 9.72
CA ARG A 733 -0.81 -19.59 11.16
C ARG A 733 -2.22 -19.80 11.69
N ALA A 734 -3.16 -18.94 11.29
CA ALA A 734 -4.55 -19.06 11.71
C ALA A 734 -5.18 -20.37 11.22
N ALA A 735 -4.92 -20.77 9.97
CA ALA A 735 -5.41 -22.05 9.43
C ALA A 735 -4.76 -23.26 10.13
N CYS A 736 -3.47 -23.20 10.45
CA CYS A 736 -2.79 -24.24 11.22
C CYS A 736 -3.34 -24.32 12.65
N ALA A 737 -3.52 -23.18 13.33
CA ALA A 737 -4.10 -23.12 14.66
C ALA A 737 -5.55 -23.64 14.68
N ASP A 738 -6.33 -23.30 13.64
CA ASP A 738 -7.68 -23.81 13.42
C ASP A 738 -7.73 -25.33 13.16
N ALA A 739 -6.65 -25.90 12.62
CA ALA A 739 -6.40 -27.34 12.49
C ALA A 739 -5.79 -27.98 13.75
N GLY A 740 -5.43 -27.19 14.78
CA GLY A 740 -4.76 -27.68 15.98
C GLY A 740 -3.29 -28.10 15.76
N VAL A 741 -2.64 -27.60 14.70
CA VAL A 741 -1.25 -27.91 14.35
C VAL A 741 -0.40 -26.63 14.28
N ILE A 742 0.92 -26.79 14.31
CA ILE A 742 1.87 -25.69 14.07
C ILE A 742 2.29 -25.69 12.58
N PRO A 743 2.66 -24.53 12.00
CA PRO A 743 3.02 -24.46 10.57
C PRO A 743 4.21 -25.36 10.18
N SER A 744 5.15 -25.58 11.08
CA SER A 744 6.29 -26.48 10.84
C SER A 744 5.91 -27.97 10.78
N ALA A 745 4.67 -28.33 11.11
CA ALA A 745 4.16 -29.70 10.92
C ALA A 745 3.70 -29.96 9.47
N LEU A 746 3.55 -28.92 8.64
CA LEU A 746 3.17 -29.07 7.24
C LEU A 746 4.29 -29.78 6.47
N SER A 747 3.96 -30.88 5.79
CA SER A 747 4.88 -31.62 4.92
C SER A 747 4.97 -31.03 3.52
N VAL A 748 3.90 -30.35 3.07
CA VAL A 748 3.84 -29.72 1.75
C VAL A 748 3.02 -28.44 1.84
N VAL A 749 3.42 -27.42 1.09
CA VAL A 749 2.53 -26.31 0.73
C VAL A 749 2.36 -26.24 -0.78
N GLU A 750 1.12 -26.46 -1.22
CA GLU A 750 0.66 -26.08 -2.56
C GLU A 750 0.37 -24.58 -2.54
N MET A 751 1.30 -23.84 -3.11
CA MET A 751 1.33 -22.39 -3.09
C MET A 751 0.30 -21.77 -4.02
N HIS A 752 -0.03 -20.51 -3.74
CA HIS A 752 -0.69 -19.66 -4.71
C HIS A 752 0.20 -19.50 -5.94
N GLY A 753 1.50 -19.23 -5.78
CA GLY A 753 2.57 -19.50 -6.77
C GLY A 753 2.24 -19.10 -8.20
N THR A 754 2.00 -17.81 -8.43
CA THR A 754 1.50 -17.29 -9.72
C THR A 754 2.58 -17.10 -10.78
N GLY A 755 3.87 -17.27 -10.45
CA GLY A 755 4.94 -16.99 -11.41
C GLY A 755 5.20 -15.51 -11.57
N THR A 756 4.96 -14.73 -10.51
CA THR A 756 5.20 -13.29 -10.50
C THR A 756 6.51 -12.97 -9.78
N ARG A 757 7.30 -12.02 -10.31
CA ARG A 757 8.61 -11.66 -9.71
C ARG A 757 8.52 -11.29 -8.25
N LEU A 758 7.39 -10.69 -7.89
CA LEU A 758 7.10 -10.18 -6.56
C LEU A 758 6.40 -11.22 -5.69
N GLY A 759 5.32 -11.84 -6.20
CA GLY A 759 4.44 -12.68 -5.39
C GLY A 759 5.09 -13.97 -4.92
N ASP A 760 5.91 -14.62 -5.75
CA ASP A 760 6.52 -15.89 -5.37
C ASP A 760 7.53 -15.73 -4.21
N PRO A 761 8.46 -14.75 -4.22
CA PRO A 761 9.31 -14.48 -3.05
C PRO A 761 8.52 -14.12 -1.79
N VAL A 762 7.47 -13.29 -1.93
CA VAL A 762 6.63 -12.86 -0.81
C VAL A 762 5.96 -14.05 -0.13
N GLU A 763 5.37 -14.95 -0.92
CA GLU A 763 4.72 -16.14 -0.40
C GLU A 763 5.72 -17.11 0.26
N CYS A 764 6.90 -17.27 -0.34
CA CYS A 764 7.99 -18.05 0.28
C CYS A 764 8.44 -17.43 1.61
N SER A 765 8.49 -16.09 1.70
CA SER A 765 8.76 -15.36 2.96
C SER A 765 7.80 -15.77 4.04
N ALA A 766 6.51 -15.63 3.75
CA ALA A 766 5.42 -15.81 4.69
C ALA A 766 5.36 -17.26 5.20
N LEU A 767 5.78 -18.22 4.36
CA LEU A 767 5.93 -19.62 4.75
C LEU A 767 7.16 -19.85 5.63
N ALA A 768 8.34 -19.33 5.25
CA ALA A 768 9.57 -19.47 6.04
C ALA A 768 9.39 -18.89 7.44
N ALA A 769 8.79 -17.71 7.48
CA ALA A 769 8.27 -17.02 8.63
C ALA A 769 7.37 -17.87 9.53
N ALA A 770 6.31 -18.44 8.95
CA ALA A 770 5.35 -19.28 9.65
C ALA A 770 6.04 -20.49 10.32
N MET A 771 7.03 -21.09 9.66
CA MET A 771 7.70 -22.32 10.08
C MET A 771 8.85 -22.13 11.08
N THR A 772 9.46 -20.94 11.15
CA THR A 772 10.65 -20.69 11.99
C THR A 772 10.32 -20.37 13.46
N GLN A 773 9.04 -20.18 13.80
CA GLN A 773 8.62 -19.53 15.03
C GLN A 773 7.62 -20.38 15.81
N GLN A 774 7.96 -20.66 17.08
CA GLN A 774 7.40 -21.64 18.04
C GLN A 774 8.08 -23.03 18.06
N GLU A 775 9.19 -23.12 18.81
CA GLU A 775 9.61 -24.34 19.50
C GLU A 775 9.65 -24.06 21.01
N THR A 776 8.51 -23.79 21.63
CA THR A 776 8.38 -23.69 23.10
C THR A 776 7.82 -24.95 23.74
N THR A 777 7.42 -25.95 22.94
CA THR A 777 7.04 -27.28 23.39
C THR A 777 7.92 -28.32 22.71
N GLY A 778 8.67 -29.08 23.52
CA GLY A 778 9.76 -29.95 23.09
C GLY A 778 9.36 -31.18 22.28
N SER A 779 8.84 -31.01 21.08
CA SER A 779 8.78 -32.04 20.05
C SER A 779 9.26 -31.44 18.73
N ALA A 780 10.57 -31.27 18.61
CA ALA A 780 11.21 -31.01 17.34
C ALA A 780 10.96 -32.22 16.41
N ASN A 781 10.01 -32.08 15.47
CA ASN A 781 9.91 -33.06 14.38
C ASN A 781 11.11 -32.83 13.46
N THR A 782 12.17 -33.58 13.71
CA THR A 782 13.52 -33.48 13.13
C THR A 782 13.66 -34.34 11.86
N GLY A 783 12.62 -34.43 11.04
CA GLY A 783 12.59 -35.42 9.95
C GLY A 783 12.88 -34.88 8.54
N SER A 784 12.08 -33.93 8.06
CA SER A 784 12.04 -33.58 6.64
C SER A 784 11.52 -32.16 6.40
N PRO A 785 12.03 -31.46 5.36
CA PRO A 785 11.54 -30.13 5.00
C PRO A 785 10.09 -30.18 4.50
N CYS A 786 9.38 -29.07 4.66
CA CYS A 786 8.14 -28.81 3.96
C CYS A 786 8.42 -28.53 2.48
N PHE A 787 7.81 -29.30 1.59
CA PHE A 787 8.00 -29.14 0.16
C PHE A 787 7.09 -28.06 -0.44
N LEU A 788 7.66 -27.15 -1.21
CA LEU A 788 6.91 -26.13 -1.96
C LEU A 788 6.55 -26.63 -3.36
N THR A 789 5.33 -26.40 -3.80
CA THR A 789 4.87 -26.78 -5.13
C THR A 789 3.74 -25.88 -5.61
N ALA A 790 3.47 -25.82 -6.93
CA ALA A 790 2.38 -25.02 -7.49
C ALA A 790 1.80 -25.66 -8.76
N ALA A 791 0.50 -25.92 -8.80
CA ALA A 791 -0.19 -26.53 -9.94
C ALA A 791 -0.29 -25.60 -11.16
N LYS A 792 -0.17 -24.28 -10.93
CA LYS A 792 -0.31 -23.25 -11.98
C LYS A 792 0.79 -23.31 -13.04
N MET A 793 1.94 -23.91 -12.72
CA MET A 793 3.01 -24.19 -13.68
C MET A 793 2.56 -25.12 -14.81
N HIS A 794 1.61 -26.01 -14.52
CA HIS A 794 1.12 -27.01 -15.46
C HIS A 794 -0.17 -26.56 -16.13
N PHE A 795 -1.16 -26.18 -15.32
CA PHE A 795 -2.52 -25.93 -15.80
C PHE A 795 -2.84 -24.44 -15.98
N GLY A 796 -1.90 -23.53 -15.74
CA GLY A 796 -2.20 -22.11 -15.68
C GLY A 796 -3.05 -21.76 -14.45
N HIS A 797 -3.49 -20.50 -14.40
CA HIS A 797 -4.26 -19.95 -13.30
C HIS A 797 -5.76 -20.01 -13.61
N LEU A 798 -6.49 -20.94 -12.98
CA LEU A 798 -7.95 -21.05 -13.11
C LEU A 798 -8.72 -19.95 -12.33
N GLU A 799 -8.10 -18.79 -12.10
CA GLU A 799 -8.62 -17.64 -11.34
C GLU A 799 -9.49 -18.06 -10.13
N SER A 800 -10.82 -17.91 -10.18
CA SER A 800 -11.71 -18.26 -9.05
C SER A 800 -11.70 -19.74 -8.64
N ALA A 801 -11.31 -20.65 -9.54
CA ALA A 801 -11.14 -22.08 -9.27
C ALA A 801 -9.69 -22.48 -8.92
N ALA A 802 -8.76 -21.52 -8.82
CA ALA A 802 -7.35 -21.81 -8.58
C ALA A 802 -7.07 -22.51 -7.24
N GLY A 803 -7.81 -22.13 -6.20
CA GLY A 803 -7.77 -22.81 -4.90
C GLY A 803 -8.25 -24.26 -4.99
N ALA A 804 -9.34 -24.48 -5.73
CA ALA A 804 -9.90 -25.81 -5.97
C ALA A 804 -8.93 -26.73 -6.75
N LEU A 805 -8.16 -26.19 -7.71
CA LEU A 805 -7.08 -26.92 -8.37
C LEU A 805 -5.97 -27.31 -7.37
N GLY A 806 -5.57 -26.38 -6.50
CA GLY A 806 -4.59 -26.67 -5.46
C GLY A 806 -5.06 -27.76 -4.50
N LEU A 807 -6.34 -27.72 -4.09
CA LEU A 807 -6.97 -28.78 -3.29
C LEU A 807 -6.98 -30.13 -4.01
N LEU A 808 -7.31 -30.16 -5.31
CA LEU A 808 -7.28 -31.39 -6.09
C LEU A 808 -5.88 -32.02 -6.06
N LYS A 809 -4.84 -31.21 -6.34
CA LYS A 809 -3.46 -31.69 -6.29
C LYS A 809 -3.06 -32.16 -4.89
N ALA A 810 -3.43 -31.42 -3.85
CA ALA A 810 -3.18 -31.81 -2.46
C ALA A 810 -3.79 -33.17 -2.11
N VAL A 811 -5.05 -33.41 -2.49
CA VAL A 811 -5.72 -34.71 -2.32
C VAL A 811 -4.94 -35.81 -3.05
N LEU A 812 -4.53 -35.59 -4.31
CA LEU A 812 -3.76 -36.59 -5.07
C LEU A 812 -2.38 -36.88 -4.47
N MET A 813 -1.69 -35.87 -3.93
CA MET A 813 -0.42 -36.05 -3.23
C MET A 813 -0.58 -36.89 -1.97
N LEU A 814 -1.65 -36.64 -1.19
CA LEU A 814 -1.97 -37.42 0.01
C LEU A 814 -2.37 -38.87 -0.32
N GLU A 815 -3.23 -39.07 -1.33
CA GLU A 815 -3.64 -40.42 -1.78
C GLU A 815 -2.46 -41.26 -2.25
N ARG A 816 -1.51 -40.64 -2.97
CA ARG A 816 -0.36 -41.32 -3.58
C ARG A 816 0.89 -41.31 -2.71
N ARG A 817 0.85 -40.58 -1.59
CA ARG A 817 1.99 -40.40 -0.67
C ARG A 817 3.25 -39.87 -1.35
N ILE A 818 3.08 -38.99 -2.34
CA ILE A 818 4.18 -38.47 -3.17
C ILE A 818 3.96 -36.98 -3.43
N VAL A 819 5.04 -36.20 -3.39
CA VAL A 819 5.13 -34.85 -3.95
C VAL A 819 5.80 -34.95 -5.32
N PRO A 820 5.12 -34.58 -6.42
CA PRO A 820 5.73 -34.64 -7.74
C PRO A 820 6.89 -33.65 -7.86
N ALA A 821 7.97 -34.07 -8.52
CA ALA A 821 9.04 -33.17 -8.93
C ALA A 821 8.52 -32.18 -9.99
N PHE A 822 9.17 -31.02 -10.08
CA PHE A 822 8.97 -30.09 -11.19
C PHE A 822 10.29 -29.41 -11.53
N ALA A 823 10.42 -29.01 -12.79
CA ALA A 823 11.56 -28.22 -13.23
C ALA A 823 11.26 -26.73 -13.06
N VAL A 824 12.17 -26.00 -12.43
CA VAL A 824 12.11 -24.53 -12.43
C VAL A 824 12.47 -24.03 -13.83
N CYS A 825 11.66 -23.13 -14.39
CA CYS A 825 11.88 -22.57 -15.71
C CYS A 825 13.23 -21.82 -15.79
N LYS A 826 13.87 -21.82 -16.97
CA LYS A 826 15.18 -21.18 -17.17
C LYS A 826 15.06 -19.70 -17.59
N PRO A 827 16.03 -18.85 -17.17
CA PRO A 827 17.22 -19.22 -16.39
C PRO A 827 16.96 -19.22 -14.87
N GLY A 828 17.27 -20.32 -14.17
CA GLY A 828 17.47 -20.37 -12.71
C GLY A 828 16.24 -20.17 -11.80
N MET A 829 16.44 -20.47 -10.51
CA MET A 829 15.53 -20.04 -9.44
C MET A 829 15.71 -18.55 -9.17
N ASN A 830 14.61 -17.87 -8.85
CA ASN A 830 14.61 -16.49 -8.41
C ASN A 830 15.49 -16.37 -7.15
N PRO A 831 16.52 -15.50 -7.13
CA PRO A 831 17.41 -15.34 -5.99
C PRO A 831 16.66 -15.03 -4.68
N SER A 832 15.56 -14.29 -4.76
CA SER A 832 14.72 -13.95 -3.61
C SER A 832 13.93 -15.14 -3.05
N VAL A 833 13.55 -16.09 -3.91
CA VAL A 833 12.94 -17.35 -3.46
C VAL A 833 13.99 -18.22 -2.78
N VAL A 834 15.20 -18.31 -3.35
CA VAL A 834 16.31 -19.04 -2.75
C VAL A 834 16.61 -18.51 -1.35
N GLN A 835 16.72 -17.19 -1.22
CA GLN A 835 17.00 -16.52 0.05
C GLN A 835 15.89 -16.73 1.08
N ALA A 836 14.62 -16.75 0.67
CA ALA A 836 13.48 -17.09 1.54
C ALA A 836 13.55 -18.52 2.06
N MET A 837 13.93 -19.46 1.19
CA MET A 837 14.10 -20.86 1.58
C MET A 837 15.31 -21.05 2.50
N GLU A 838 16.43 -20.36 2.25
CA GLU A 838 17.61 -20.39 3.12
C GLU A 838 17.28 -19.87 4.53
N MET A 839 16.48 -18.79 4.63
CA MET A 839 16.00 -18.25 5.91
C MET A 839 15.09 -19.17 6.71
N SER A 840 14.52 -20.19 6.07
CA SER A 840 13.76 -21.22 6.78
C SER A 840 14.64 -22.18 7.58
N CYS A 841 15.97 -22.05 7.53
CA CYS A 841 16.94 -22.97 8.14
C CYS A 841 16.72 -24.43 7.70
N GLY A 842 16.41 -24.64 6.42
CA GLY A 842 16.16 -25.96 5.85
C GLY A 842 14.77 -26.52 6.13
N LYS A 843 13.83 -25.71 6.65
CA LYS A 843 12.42 -26.11 6.83
C LYS A 843 11.62 -26.06 5.54
N LEU A 844 12.08 -25.32 4.52
CA LEU A 844 11.49 -25.27 3.18
C LEU A 844 12.43 -25.89 2.16
N ALA A 845 11.87 -26.69 1.25
CA ALA A 845 12.61 -27.27 0.13
C ALA A 845 11.74 -27.36 -1.14
N LEU A 846 12.38 -27.39 -2.31
CA LEU A 846 11.73 -27.89 -3.52
C LEU A 846 11.80 -29.43 -3.52
N PRO A 847 10.83 -30.13 -4.11
CA PRO A 847 10.92 -31.57 -4.27
C PRO A 847 12.15 -31.93 -5.12
N PRO A 848 12.90 -33.00 -4.77
CA PRO A 848 14.05 -33.43 -5.54
C PRO A 848 13.62 -33.96 -6.92
N HIS A 849 14.57 -34.13 -7.86
CA HIS A 849 14.29 -34.52 -9.25
C HIS A 849 13.54 -35.87 -9.45
N GLY A 850 13.35 -36.68 -8.40
CA GLY A 850 12.52 -37.90 -8.41
C GLY A 850 11.21 -37.80 -7.62
N GLY A 851 10.87 -36.61 -7.10
CA GLY A 851 9.77 -36.40 -6.18
C GLY A 851 10.12 -36.75 -4.73
N ALA A 852 9.27 -36.37 -3.79
CA ALA A 852 9.44 -36.68 -2.37
C ALA A 852 8.34 -37.63 -1.87
N LYS A 853 8.65 -38.49 -0.91
CA LYS A 853 7.65 -39.34 -0.25
C LYS A 853 6.98 -38.59 0.90
N LEU A 854 5.68 -38.81 1.08
CA LEU A 854 4.91 -38.29 2.21
C LEU A 854 4.64 -39.40 3.23
N SER A 855 4.73 -39.07 4.50
CA SER A 855 4.38 -39.97 5.61
C SER A 855 2.87 -40.17 5.70
N ASP A 856 2.45 -41.13 6.53
CA ASP A 856 1.03 -41.44 6.72
C ASP A 856 0.26 -40.32 7.41
N ASP A 857 0.94 -39.56 8.25
CA ASP A 857 0.47 -38.40 9.01
C ASP A 857 0.78 -37.06 8.32
N ALA A 858 1.15 -37.08 7.03
CA ALA A 858 1.50 -35.88 6.30
C ALA A 858 0.36 -34.85 6.26
N LEU A 859 0.73 -33.58 6.51
CA LEU A 859 -0.15 -32.42 6.43
C LEU A 859 0.19 -31.60 5.19
N VAL A 860 -0.82 -31.17 4.46
CA VAL A 860 -0.68 -30.35 3.25
C VAL A 860 -1.42 -29.03 3.43
N GLY A 861 -0.69 -27.91 3.31
CA GLY A 861 -1.27 -26.59 3.22
C GLY A 861 -1.60 -26.22 1.77
N VAL A 862 -2.70 -25.52 1.53
CA VAL A 862 -3.08 -24.96 0.22
C VAL A 862 -3.37 -23.48 0.36
N SER A 863 -2.62 -22.64 -0.36
CA SER A 863 -2.76 -21.18 -0.34
C SER A 863 -3.46 -20.67 -1.61
N SER A 864 -4.33 -19.67 -1.47
CA SER A 864 -4.82 -18.88 -2.60
C SER A 864 -5.12 -17.44 -2.20
N PHE A 865 -4.58 -16.49 -2.95
CA PHE A 865 -4.63 -15.05 -2.64
C PHE A 865 -5.32 -14.28 -3.77
N GLY A 866 -6.41 -13.58 -3.46
CA GLY A 866 -7.12 -12.72 -4.40
C GLY A 866 -6.37 -11.42 -4.65
N PHE A 867 -6.39 -10.94 -5.89
CA PHE A 867 -5.67 -9.70 -6.26
C PHE A 867 -6.18 -8.45 -5.54
N ALA A 868 -7.35 -8.49 -4.89
CA ALA A 868 -7.87 -7.40 -4.05
C ALA A 868 -7.55 -7.59 -2.55
N GLY A 869 -6.64 -8.51 -2.22
CA GLY A 869 -6.10 -8.72 -0.89
C GLY A 869 -6.80 -9.76 0.00
N ASN A 870 -7.78 -10.51 -0.53
CA ASN A 870 -8.40 -11.61 0.25
C ASN A 870 -7.47 -12.83 0.24
N ASN A 871 -6.96 -13.25 1.39
CA ASN A 871 -6.10 -14.43 1.48
C ASN A 871 -6.86 -15.59 2.11
N ALA A 872 -6.62 -16.80 1.61
CA ALA A 872 -7.15 -18.01 2.20
C ALA A 872 -6.07 -19.10 2.26
N HIS A 873 -6.05 -19.83 3.37
CA HIS A 873 -5.21 -21.02 3.55
C HIS A 873 -6.04 -22.17 4.12
N VAL A 874 -5.83 -23.37 3.61
CA VAL A 874 -6.54 -24.60 4.02
C VAL A 874 -5.53 -25.68 4.36
N VAL A 875 -5.74 -26.40 5.46
CA VAL A 875 -4.89 -27.51 5.92
C VAL A 875 -5.63 -28.83 5.72
N LEU A 876 -4.95 -29.77 5.07
CA LEU A 876 -5.42 -31.12 4.78
C LEU A 876 -4.53 -32.15 5.46
N GLU A 877 -5.14 -33.23 5.93
CA GLU A 877 -4.44 -34.45 6.33
C GLU A 877 -4.91 -35.64 5.49
N ALA A 878 -4.10 -36.69 5.46
CA ALA A 878 -4.51 -37.94 4.83
C ALA A 878 -5.65 -38.63 5.60
N ALA A 879 -6.52 -39.31 4.87
CA ALA A 879 -7.45 -40.23 5.51
C ALA A 879 -6.68 -41.40 6.15
N GLN A 880 -7.06 -41.80 7.37
CA GLN A 880 -6.51 -43.01 7.98
C GLN A 880 -6.85 -44.22 7.10
N ALA A 881 -5.86 -45.06 6.80
CA ALA A 881 -6.07 -46.29 6.06
C ALA A 881 -7.09 -47.17 6.79
N LEU A 882 -8.14 -47.59 6.09
CA LEU A 882 -9.07 -48.58 6.63
C LEU A 882 -8.30 -49.89 6.90
N PRO A 883 -8.46 -50.52 8.08
CA PRO A 883 -7.82 -51.80 8.36
C PRO A 883 -8.22 -52.83 7.29
N GLY A 884 -7.27 -53.21 6.41
CA GLY A 884 -7.48 -54.21 5.36
C GLY A 884 -7.31 -53.74 3.90
N GLN A 885 -7.11 -52.44 3.64
CA GLN A 885 -6.74 -51.93 2.30
C GLN A 885 -5.28 -51.48 2.27
N ALA A 886 -4.35 -52.42 2.44
CA ALA A 886 -2.97 -52.20 2.03
C ALA A 886 -2.91 -52.36 0.49
N THR A 887 -3.05 -51.26 -0.23
CA THR A 887 -2.82 -51.26 -1.68
C THR A 887 -1.33 -51.47 -1.91
N THR A 888 -0.92 -52.70 -2.23
CA THR A 888 0.42 -52.99 -2.74
C THR A 888 0.63 -52.27 -4.07
N ILE A 889 1.13 -51.04 -4.03
CA ILE A 889 1.69 -50.38 -5.19
C ILE A 889 3.07 -51.01 -5.40
N SER A 890 3.15 -51.90 -6.39
CA SER A 890 4.40 -52.55 -6.81
C SER A 890 5.49 -51.51 -7.09
N SER A 891 6.70 -51.75 -6.58
CA SER A 891 7.90 -50.95 -6.80
C SER A 891 8.19 -50.67 -8.29
N ALA A 892 7.62 -51.46 -9.18
CA ALA A 892 7.73 -51.33 -10.63
C ALA A 892 7.21 -49.98 -11.19
N VAL A 893 6.23 -49.33 -10.55
CA VAL A 893 5.69 -48.04 -11.05
C VAL A 893 6.60 -46.86 -10.66
N ALA A 894 7.25 -46.95 -9.49
CA ALA A 894 8.25 -45.98 -9.07
C ALA A 894 9.53 -46.11 -9.90
N GLU A 895 9.94 -47.34 -10.24
CA GLU A 895 11.09 -47.60 -11.12
C GLU A 895 10.82 -47.22 -12.58
N ALA A 896 9.60 -47.40 -13.09
CA ALA A 896 9.22 -47.00 -14.45
C ALA A 896 9.17 -45.47 -14.64
N ALA A 897 8.79 -44.71 -13.60
CA ALA A 897 8.82 -43.25 -13.63
C ALA A 897 10.27 -42.71 -13.64
N VAL A 898 11.20 -43.40 -12.97
CA VAL A 898 12.64 -43.07 -12.98
C VAL A 898 13.28 -43.43 -14.32
N ALA A 899 12.93 -44.58 -14.92
CA ALA A 899 13.48 -45.04 -16.20
C ALA A 899 13.01 -44.21 -17.41
N ALA A 900 11.79 -43.67 -17.39
CA ALA A 900 11.28 -42.83 -18.48
C ALA A 900 12.06 -41.51 -18.61
N VAL A 901 12.54 -40.94 -17.50
CA VAL A 901 13.32 -39.69 -17.46
C VAL A 901 14.76 -39.90 -17.96
N GLU A 902 15.34 -41.09 -17.79
CA GLU A 902 16.68 -41.41 -18.31
C GLU A 902 16.71 -41.55 -19.84
N SER A 903 15.60 -41.99 -20.46
CA SER A 903 15.49 -42.14 -21.92
C SER A 903 15.42 -40.82 -22.68
N THR A 904 14.86 -39.75 -22.09
CA THR A 904 14.80 -38.41 -22.70
C THR A 904 16.15 -37.70 -22.73
N ASN A 905 17.02 -38.03 -21.77
CA ASN A 905 18.38 -37.45 -21.64
C ASN A 905 19.41 -38.02 -22.63
N ALA A 906 19.10 -39.13 -23.32
CA ALA A 906 19.96 -39.65 -24.38
C ALA A 906 19.87 -38.79 -25.65
N ILE A 907 18.74 -38.11 -25.87
CA ILE A 907 18.47 -37.31 -27.08
C ILE A 907 19.07 -35.90 -26.95
N GLU A 908 19.06 -35.31 -25.75
CA GLU A 908 19.66 -33.98 -25.51
C GLU A 908 21.20 -34.00 -25.42
N LYS A 909 21.82 -35.16 -25.20
CA LYS A 909 23.28 -35.31 -25.17
C LYS A 909 23.92 -35.42 -26.57
N GLU A 910 23.16 -35.74 -27.61
CA GLU A 910 23.66 -35.71 -28.99
C GLU A 910 23.62 -34.30 -29.61
N GLU A 911 22.68 -33.44 -29.21
CA GLU A 911 22.61 -32.05 -29.72
C GLU A 911 23.61 -31.07 -29.07
N GLN A 912 24.13 -31.37 -27.87
CA GLN A 912 25.15 -30.52 -27.22
C GLN A 912 26.61 -30.88 -27.56
N ALA A 913 26.84 -31.99 -28.29
CA ALA A 913 28.18 -32.42 -28.67
C ALA A 913 28.76 -31.68 -29.90
N GLU A 914 27.96 -30.91 -30.64
CA GLU A 914 28.41 -30.21 -31.86
C GLU A 914 28.82 -28.73 -31.65
N THR A 915 28.58 -28.14 -30.48
CA THR A 915 28.71 -26.68 -30.29
C THR A 915 29.78 -26.24 -29.28
N THR A 916 30.80 -27.07 -28.99
CA THR A 916 31.93 -26.62 -28.15
C THR A 916 33.27 -27.25 -28.54
N LYS A 917 33.79 -26.87 -29.70
CA LYS A 917 35.25 -26.77 -29.91
C LYS A 917 35.64 -25.29 -29.74
N THR A 918 36.82 -25.07 -29.15
CA THR A 918 37.40 -23.77 -28.73
C THR A 918 36.78 -23.27 -27.42
N THR A 919 37.41 -23.34 -26.25
CA THR A 919 38.77 -22.87 -25.92
C THR A 919 39.20 -23.51 -24.59
N GLN A 920 40.31 -24.24 -24.59
CA GLN A 920 41.04 -24.66 -23.38
C GLN A 920 42.04 -23.56 -22.97
N GLN A 921 42.48 -23.68 -21.70
CA GLN A 921 43.66 -23.04 -21.06
C GLN A 921 43.29 -21.72 -20.34
N HIS A 922 43.40 -21.57 -19.03
CA HIS A 922 44.49 -21.95 -18.12
C HIS A 922 43.95 -22.45 -16.76
N LYS A 923 44.50 -23.57 -16.28
CA LYS A 923 44.48 -23.99 -14.87
C LYS A 923 45.78 -23.51 -14.23
N GLN A 924 45.69 -22.73 -13.16
CA GLN A 924 46.75 -22.63 -12.17
C GLN A 924 46.26 -23.17 -10.83
N LYS A 925 47.19 -23.77 -10.11
CA LYS A 925 47.01 -24.73 -9.02
C LYS A 925 47.76 -24.19 -7.80
N VAL A 926 47.30 -24.62 -6.62
CA VAL A 926 48.02 -24.73 -5.32
C VAL A 926 47.84 -23.50 -4.39
N PRO A 927 47.81 -23.63 -3.03
CA PRO A 927 47.74 -24.82 -2.14
C PRO A 927 46.58 -24.83 -1.13
N LYS A 928 46.31 -26.03 -0.59
CA LYS A 928 45.69 -26.27 0.72
C LYS A 928 46.74 -26.05 1.83
N ASP A 929 46.21 -25.60 2.98
CA ASP A 929 46.78 -25.60 4.35
C ASP A 929 47.17 -24.23 4.91
N VAL A 930 46.25 -23.64 5.69
CA VAL A 930 46.57 -22.96 6.95
C VAL A 930 45.46 -23.24 7.97
N ALA A 931 45.85 -23.96 9.02
CA ALA A 931 45.37 -23.98 10.40
C ALA A 931 43.92 -23.58 10.75
N ALA A 932 43.27 -24.48 11.50
CA ALA A 932 42.10 -24.18 12.32
C ALA A 932 42.35 -22.94 13.19
N ALA A 933 41.64 -21.85 12.90
CA ALA A 933 41.48 -20.74 13.81
C ALA A 933 40.53 -21.17 14.95
N PRO A 934 40.75 -20.72 16.19
CA PRO A 934 39.95 -21.14 17.33
C PRO A 934 38.48 -20.71 17.13
N ARG A 935 37.55 -21.55 17.62
CA ARG A 935 36.16 -21.14 17.86
C ARG A 935 36.20 -19.82 18.61
N THR A 936 35.89 -18.72 17.94
CA THR A 936 35.47 -17.50 18.63
C THR A 936 34.11 -17.82 19.24
N GLU A 937 34.07 -17.77 20.57
CA GLU A 937 32.84 -17.74 21.35
C GLU A 937 31.83 -16.74 20.73
N PRO A 938 30.52 -16.92 20.98
CA PRO A 938 29.51 -16.09 20.35
C PRO A 938 29.80 -14.64 20.73
N ALA A 939 30.09 -13.79 19.74
CA ALA A 939 30.08 -12.36 19.98
C ALA A 939 28.70 -12.04 20.53
N ALA A 940 28.66 -11.59 21.79
CA ALA A 940 27.46 -11.11 22.43
C ALA A 940 26.79 -10.14 21.44
N SER A 941 25.60 -10.51 20.96
CA SER A 941 24.81 -9.68 20.07
C SER A 941 24.30 -8.49 20.88
N GLU A 942 25.14 -7.47 21.05
CA GLU A 942 24.67 -6.17 21.45
C GLU A 942 23.85 -5.64 20.28
N ALA A 943 22.52 -5.68 20.42
CA ALA A 943 21.51 -5.15 19.51
C ALA A 943 21.83 -3.74 18.96
N ALA A 944 22.72 -2.99 19.63
CA ALA A 944 23.26 -1.71 19.19
C ALA A 944 24.14 -1.77 17.92
N THR A 945 24.81 -2.89 17.64
CA THR A 945 25.64 -3.05 16.43
C THR A 945 24.77 -3.42 15.22
N ILE A 946 23.71 -4.21 15.46
CA ILE A 946 22.63 -4.43 14.49
C ILE A 946 21.92 -3.11 14.19
N ASP A 947 21.58 -2.31 15.22
CA ASP A 947 21.00 -0.97 15.06
C ASP A 947 21.90 -0.03 14.24
N PHE A 948 23.21 0.00 14.50
CA PHE A 948 24.13 0.87 13.78
C PHE A 948 24.29 0.48 12.31
N VAL A 949 24.50 -0.81 12.04
CA VAL A 949 24.69 -1.30 10.67
C VAL A 949 23.36 -1.23 9.88
N TRP A 950 22.21 -1.38 10.54
CA TRP A 950 20.89 -1.35 9.91
C TRP A 950 20.52 0.10 9.55
N ASN A 951 20.75 1.04 10.46
CA ASN A 951 20.54 2.46 10.22
C ASN A 951 21.51 3.03 9.18
N VAL A 952 22.75 2.52 9.09
CA VAL A 952 23.73 2.95 8.08
C VAL A 952 23.39 2.37 6.70
N CYS A 953 22.97 1.11 6.59
CA CYS A 953 22.68 0.53 5.29
C CYS A 953 21.33 0.98 4.71
N VAL A 954 20.33 1.28 5.55
CA VAL A 954 19.08 1.94 5.13
C VAL A 954 19.31 3.40 4.70
N GLN A 955 20.31 4.09 5.28
CA GLN A 955 20.70 5.46 4.88
C GLN A 955 21.49 5.55 3.56
N VAL A 956 21.96 4.42 3.02
CA VAL A 956 22.75 4.35 1.76
C VAL A 956 21.86 3.97 0.56
N ILE A 957 20.67 3.41 0.82
CA ILE A 957 19.61 3.05 -0.14
C ILE A 957 18.80 4.29 -0.45
#